data_AF-A0AA36HAG3-F1
#
_entry.id   AF-A0AA36HAG3-F1
#
_cell.length_a   1.000
_cell.length_b   1.000
_cell.length_c   1.000
_cell.angle_alpha   90.00
_cell.angle_beta   90.00
_cell.angle_gamma   90.00
#
_symmetry.space_group_name_H-M   'P 1'
#
loop_
_entity.id
_entity.type
_entity.pdbx_description
1 polymer ?
#
loop_
_entity_poly.entity_id
_entity_poly.type
_entity_poly.pdbx_seq_one_letter_code
_entity_poly.pdbx_strand_id
1 'polypeptide(L)'
;MGLNAVLTDMLNITYTGYEMDFLLLSYGLQYIEYRSNSRTEHLLGGDSLLIKKKGPKLLQDKPTSVQRNASQEGGGLKEEEIYSTVITFESYLLFKGLIQSVASISTTSEKVAVEKERGQAAAGDELSEAEVYKIDIPANRYDLLCVEGLSRALRIFKNEIKRPKYVLKRPDGPLEQIIVAKETANVRPFVVGAILRDVTFDSENYASFMDLQDKLHQNICRKRTLVAIGTHDLDTISGPFKYNAEIPKDIKFKPLNQTKEFTADELMNFYATDSHLKAYLPIIRDKERYPVIRDSNGVLCSLPPIINGEHSKITLNTKNVFIEATATDLQKAIVVLDTVVTLFSQYCKKPFNIEPVEVVYEQDGRKEVYPVLSYREIIVRVSEINTKIGFNLDAQTMATLLTRMSLKAETLNANTLKVTIPPTRHDILHECDVAEDVGVAYGFNKLEHRLPESNTVAEAFPLNKLSDLLRGEVAAAGWTEALNFALCSREDISTRLRDDKALDRAVHISNPKTLEFQVARSSLLPGLMKTISSNRDMPLPLKLFELQDVVLKDSTSDVGARNERRLAAVYYNKTAGFEIVHGFLDRVMRLLDVDPARDGSGYFIRACDNPTFFPGRCASIIGPGNVVIGVLASMLSDCLLIIAIALCTALAGEGLTYLLVYRSEQYKRLKSEMERKTKRLEKKKQEAGEVVDKNAKKRLERDEERLKATNRDMSMFKMKSMFAIGLAFTALLSTFNSIFDGRVVARLPFVPIGFLQGLSHRNLVGDDMRDCSFIFLYILCTMTIRQNLQKALGFAPSRAMNRQQGSVWAPAQQQQFNYFR
;
A
#
# COMPACT_ATOMS: atom_id res chain seq x y z
N MET A 1 -28.40 -20.62 -29.09
CA MET A 1 -26.93 -20.50 -29.03
C MET A 1 -26.44 -19.54 -27.94
N GLY A 2 -27.12 -18.43 -27.61
CA GLY A 2 -26.69 -17.50 -26.55
C GLY A 2 -26.81 -17.99 -25.09
N LEU A 3 -27.77 -18.88 -24.77
CA LEU A 3 -27.95 -19.40 -23.40
C LEU A 3 -26.82 -20.38 -22.98
N ASN A 4 -26.35 -21.21 -23.92
CA ASN A 4 -25.32 -22.24 -23.66
C ASN A 4 -23.93 -21.67 -23.36
N ALA A 5 -23.64 -20.42 -23.75
CA ALA A 5 -22.38 -19.74 -23.44
C ALA A 5 -22.44 -18.94 -22.11
N VAL A 6 -23.64 -18.68 -21.59
CA VAL A 6 -23.86 -17.95 -20.33
C VAL A 6 -23.98 -18.92 -19.15
N LEU A 7 -24.53 -20.12 -19.37
CA LEU A 7 -24.73 -21.14 -18.32
C LEU A 7 -23.46 -21.90 -17.94
N THR A 8 -22.42 -21.91 -18.79
CA THR A 8 -21.33 -22.90 -18.78
C THR A 8 -20.46 -22.90 -17.52
N ASP A 9 -20.51 -21.85 -16.68
CA ASP A 9 -19.54 -21.64 -15.60
C ASP A 9 -20.15 -20.98 -14.34
N MET A 10 -21.48 -20.94 -14.22
CA MET A 10 -22.14 -19.95 -13.39
C MET A 10 -22.27 -20.30 -11.89
N LEU A 11 -22.01 -21.52 -11.41
CA LEU A 11 -22.42 -21.93 -10.06
C LEU A 11 -21.26 -22.50 -9.22
N ASN A 12 -21.05 -21.99 -8.02
CA ASN A 12 -20.29 -22.70 -6.98
C ASN A 12 -21.00 -22.48 -5.65
N ILE A 13 -21.76 -23.47 -5.21
CA ILE A 13 -22.64 -23.38 -4.05
C ILE A 13 -22.06 -24.25 -2.93
N THR A 14 -21.76 -23.66 -1.77
CA THR A 14 -21.05 -24.35 -0.69
C THR A 14 -21.71 -24.06 0.65
N TYR A 15 -21.71 -24.96 1.63
CA TYR A 15 -22.30 -24.70 2.96
C TYR A 15 -21.33 -24.94 4.13
N THR A 16 -21.62 -24.36 5.30
CA THR A 16 -20.86 -24.55 6.55
C THR A 16 -21.75 -24.71 7.79
N GLY A 17 -21.34 -25.57 8.74
CA GLY A 17 -22.02 -25.79 10.04
C GLY A 17 -21.23 -25.25 11.24
N TYR A 18 -21.84 -25.21 12.42
CA TYR A 18 -21.34 -24.58 13.68
C TYR A 18 -19.97 -25.08 14.21
N GLU A 19 -19.42 -26.17 13.69
CA GLU A 19 -18.15 -26.74 14.18
C GLU A 19 -16.90 -26.13 13.51
N MET A 20 -17.07 -25.05 12.72
CA MET A 20 -16.04 -24.36 11.93
C MET A 20 -15.24 -23.28 12.69
N ASP A 21 -15.41 -23.17 14.02
CA ASP A 21 -14.79 -22.08 14.78
C ASP A 21 -13.26 -21.99 14.64
N PHE A 22 -12.59 -23.11 14.33
CA PHE A 22 -11.13 -23.17 14.20
C PHE A 22 -10.55 -22.79 12.83
N LEU A 23 -11.22 -23.10 11.71
CA LEU A 23 -10.79 -22.60 10.39
C LEU A 23 -10.99 -21.08 10.35
N LEU A 24 -12.10 -20.60 10.93
CA LEU A 24 -12.37 -19.19 11.11
C LEU A 24 -11.41 -18.55 12.16
N LEU A 25 -10.89 -19.28 13.16
CA LEU A 25 -9.78 -18.81 14.03
C LEU A 25 -8.47 -18.65 13.27
N SER A 26 -8.19 -19.44 12.22
CA SER A 26 -7.03 -19.18 11.35
C SER A 26 -7.18 -17.86 10.57
N TYR A 27 -8.41 -17.45 10.25
CA TYR A 27 -8.73 -16.11 9.72
C TYR A 27 -8.77 -15.03 10.83
N GLY A 28 -9.11 -15.39 12.07
CA GLY A 28 -9.27 -14.46 13.21
C GLY A 28 -8.01 -14.19 14.05
N LEU A 29 -7.04 -15.11 14.09
CA LEU A 29 -5.79 -14.96 14.84
C LEU A 29 -4.84 -13.90 14.25
N GLN A 30 -5.11 -13.43 13.03
CA GLN A 30 -4.40 -12.30 12.42
C GLN A 30 -5.06 -10.94 12.69
N TYR A 31 -6.24 -10.89 13.33
CA TYR A 31 -7.04 -9.67 13.47
C TYR A 31 -6.94 -8.96 14.84
N ILE A 32 -6.11 -9.45 15.77
CA ILE A 32 -5.97 -8.86 17.13
C ILE A 32 -4.88 -7.77 17.23
N GLU A 33 -4.01 -7.62 16.24
CA GLU A 33 -3.16 -6.43 16.11
C GLU A 33 -3.40 -5.83 14.74
N TYR A 34 -4.31 -4.86 14.62
CA TYR A 34 -4.16 -3.70 13.72
C TYR A 34 -5.42 -2.83 13.85
N ARG A 35 -5.43 -1.93 14.84
CA ARG A 35 -6.22 -0.71 14.76
C ARG A 35 -5.59 0.13 13.65
N SER A 36 -6.17 0.10 12.46
CA SER A 36 -5.70 0.93 11.35
C SER A 36 -5.93 2.41 11.68
N ASN A 37 -4.85 3.16 11.88
CA ASN A 37 -4.80 4.56 11.49
C ASN A 37 -4.86 4.58 9.96
N SER A 38 -6.08 4.65 9.41
CA SER A 38 -6.31 4.83 7.98
C SER A 38 -5.87 6.23 7.56
N ARG A 39 -4.59 6.37 7.18
CA ARG A 39 -4.12 7.44 6.29
C ARG A 39 -4.50 7.06 4.86
N THR A 40 -5.67 7.51 4.45
CA THR A 40 -6.04 7.61 3.04
C THR A 40 -5.26 8.76 2.43
N GLU A 41 -4.15 8.46 1.76
CA GLU A 41 -3.46 9.43 0.90
C GLU A 41 -4.03 9.38 -0.53
N HIS A 42 -4.29 10.58 -1.03
CA HIS A 42 -4.88 10.90 -2.32
C HIS A 42 -4.00 10.39 -3.48
N LEU A 43 -4.65 9.69 -4.43
CA LEU A 43 -4.08 9.24 -5.71
C LEU A 43 -4.37 10.24 -6.85
N LEU A 44 -4.42 11.53 -6.55
CA LEU A 44 -4.36 12.59 -7.54
C LEU A 44 -3.09 13.38 -7.24
N GLY A 45 -2.09 13.24 -8.11
CA GLY A 45 -0.81 13.95 -8.01
C GLY A 45 -0.98 15.44 -8.30
N GLY A 46 -1.59 16.16 -7.36
CA GLY A 46 -1.55 17.61 -7.29
C GLY A 46 -0.37 18.03 -6.41
N ASP A 47 0.45 18.96 -6.91
CA ASP A 47 1.48 19.58 -6.09
C ASP A 47 0.86 20.71 -5.27
N SER A 48 1.22 20.78 -3.98
CA SER A 48 0.67 21.76 -3.06
C SER A 48 1.66 22.88 -2.74
N LEU A 49 1.23 24.14 -2.87
CA LEU A 49 1.99 25.34 -2.49
C LEU A 49 1.55 25.82 -1.09
N LEU A 50 2.51 26.11 -0.21
CA LEU A 50 2.27 26.66 1.13
C LEU A 50 2.56 28.17 1.15
N ILE A 51 1.60 29.00 1.57
CA ILE A 51 1.73 30.48 1.65
C ILE A 51 1.37 30.99 3.05
N LYS A 52 2.29 31.67 3.74
CA LYS A 52 2.02 32.27 5.07
C LYS A 52 1.06 33.46 4.98
N LYS A 53 0.07 33.52 5.87
CA LYS A 53 -0.83 34.66 6.06
C LYS A 53 -0.11 35.76 6.82
N LYS A 54 0.23 36.87 6.15
CA LYS A 54 0.63 38.11 6.84
C LYS A 54 -0.65 38.81 7.32
N GLY A 55 -0.83 38.91 8.65
CA GLY A 55 -1.86 39.75 9.24
C GLY A 55 -1.62 41.24 8.95
N PRO A 56 -2.65 42.11 9.00
CA PRO A 56 -2.44 43.54 8.87
C PRO A 56 -1.52 44.02 9.99
N LYS A 57 -0.36 44.61 9.65
CA LYS A 57 0.45 45.36 10.61
C LYS A 57 -0.39 46.55 11.07
N LEU A 58 -0.98 46.45 12.27
CA LEU A 58 -1.46 47.62 13.00
C LEU A 58 -0.25 48.53 13.27
N LEU A 59 -0.18 49.64 12.55
CA LEU A 59 0.61 50.81 12.96
C LEU A 59 0.06 51.26 14.33
N GLN A 60 0.67 50.80 15.42
CA GLN A 60 0.52 51.42 16.73
C GLN A 60 1.42 52.66 16.77
N ASP A 61 0.96 53.78 16.21
CA ASP A 61 1.48 55.08 16.61
C ASP A 61 0.65 55.60 17.78
N LYS A 62 1.33 55.79 18.92
CA LYS A 62 0.80 56.45 20.12
C LYS A 62 0.36 57.88 19.75
N PRO A 63 -0.79 58.37 20.25
CA PRO A 63 -1.17 59.76 20.05
C PRO A 63 -0.27 60.63 20.94
N THR A 64 0.70 61.31 20.33
CA THR A 64 1.42 62.40 20.98
C THR A 64 0.70 63.69 20.63
N SER A 65 0.14 64.35 21.65
CA SER A 65 -0.55 65.61 21.59
C SER A 65 0.39 66.76 21.21
N VAL A 66 0.21 67.42 20.05
CA VAL A 66 0.57 68.84 19.84
C VAL A 66 -0.36 69.48 18.80
N GLN A 67 -0.76 70.71 19.09
CA GLN A 67 -1.69 71.58 18.38
C GLN A 67 -1.20 72.05 16.99
N ARG A 68 -2.18 72.53 16.22
CA ARG A 68 -2.13 73.37 15.00
C ARG A 68 -0.87 74.24 14.82
N ASN A 69 -0.34 74.30 13.59
CA ASN A 69 -0.32 75.53 12.78
C ASN A 69 0.19 75.29 11.35
N ALA A 70 -0.32 76.12 10.44
CA ALA A 70 -0.01 76.19 9.01
C ALA A 70 1.35 76.83 8.72
N SER A 71 2.04 76.41 7.65
CA SER A 71 2.79 77.28 6.72
C SER A 71 3.51 76.47 5.61
N GLN A 72 3.73 77.15 4.48
CA GLN A 72 4.37 76.72 3.23
C GLN A 72 5.85 76.38 3.40
N GLU A 73 6.39 75.47 2.59
CA GLU A 73 7.42 75.72 1.53
C GLU A 73 8.05 74.40 1.06
N GLY A 74 8.65 74.44 -0.15
CA GLY A 74 8.93 73.29 -0.99
C GLY A 74 10.20 72.49 -0.69
N GLY A 75 10.35 71.36 -1.39
CA GLY A 75 11.56 70.56 -1.38
C GLY A 75 11.30 69.14 -1.85
N GLY A 76 11.50 68.88 -3.16
CA GLY A 76 11.33 67.55 -3.73
C GLY A 76 12.48 66.60 -3.39
N LEU A 77 12.14 65.36 -3.05
CA LEU A 77 13.04 64.20 -3.12
C LEU A 77 12.23 62.99 -3.64
N LYS A 78 12.81 62.28 -4.60
CA LYS A 78 12.25 61.13 -5.32
C LYS A 78 11.99 59.96 -4.34
N GLU A 79 10.76 59.45 -4.33
CA GLU A 79 10.46 58.15 -3.73
C GLU A 79 10.78 57.03 -4.73
N GLU A 80 11.69 56.14 -4.32
CA GLU A 80 11.87 54.82 -4.92
C GLU A 80 10.67 53.95 -4.51
N GLU A 81 9.85 53.55 -5.49
CA GLU A 81 8.77 52.59 -5.28
C GLU A 81 9.34 51.20 -4.92
N ILE A 82 9.39 50.89 -3.62
CA ILE A 82 9.57 49.52 -3.11
C ILE A 82 8.21 48.83 -3.18
N TYR A 83 8.04 47.89 -4.13
CA TYR A 83 6.84 47.06 -4.28
C TYR A 83 6.68 46.06 -3.12
N SER A 84 6.23 46.52 -1.94
CA SER A 84 5.75 45.62 -0.89
C SER A 84 4.34 45.16 -1.23
N THR A 85 4.16 43.90 -1.60
CA THR A 85 2.84 43.35 -1.95
C THR A 85 2.05 43.07 -0.67
N VAL A 86 1.12 43.97 -0.32
CA VAL A 86 0.14 43.77 0.75
C VAL A 86 -1.20 43.40 0.12
N ILE A 87 -1.66 42.15 0.32
CA ILE A 87 -2.99 41.71 -0.13
C ILE A 87 -4.02 42.19 0.90
N THR A 88 -4.97 43.04 0.49
CA THR A 88 -6.04 43.58 1.34
C THR A 88 -7.20 42.58 1.54
N PHE A 89 -7.95 42.73 2.63
CA PHE A 89 -9.03 41.82 3.08
C PHE A 89 -10.26 41.76 2.13
N GLU A 90 -10.52 42.78 1.32
CA GLU A 90 -11.56 42.70 0.27
C GLU A 90 -11.08 41.91 -0.95
N SER A 91 -9.78 41.95 -1.25
CA SER A 91 -9.17 41.11 -2.29
C SER A 91 -9.28 39.62 -1.96
N TYR A 92 -9.37 39.27 -0.66
CA TYR A 92 -9.43 37.91 -0.09
C TYR A 92 -10.74 37.16 -0.33
N LEU A 93 -11.91 37.81 -0.29
CA LEU A 93 -13.19 37.16 -0.56
C LEU A 93 -13.35 36.79 -2.05
N LEU A 94 -12.84 37.64 -2.95
CA LEU A 94 -12.73 37.37 -4.38
C LEU A 94 -11.63 36.35 -4.70
N PHE A 95 -10.52 36.34 -3.92
CA PHE A 95 -9.42 35.37 -4.00
C PHE A 95 -9.92 33.93 -3.86
N LYS A 96 -10.89 33.69 -2.97
CA LYS A 96 -11.44 32.36 -2.68
C LYS A 96 -12.26 31.80 -3.85
N GLY A 97 -13.06 32.62 -4.52
CA GLY A 97 -13.87 32.21 -5.66
C GLY A 97 -13.06 31.98 -6.94
N LEU A 98 -11.98 32.75 -7.12
CA LEU A 98 -11.10 32.60 -8.28
C LEU A 98 -10.26 31.33 -8.20
N ILE A 99 -9.64 31.10 -7.03
CA ILE A 99 -8.78 29.94 -6.83
C ILE A 99 -9.64 28.67 -6.83
N GLN A 100 -10.85 28.65 -6.26
CA GLN A 100 -11.74 27.47 -6.36
C GLN A 100 -12.06 27.00 -7.78
N SER A 101 -11.89 27.87 -8.79
CA SER A 101 -12.06 27.47 -10.20
C SER A 101 -10.81 26.84 -10.83
N VAL A 102 -9.63 26.96 -10.20
CA VAL A 102 -8.32 26.55 -10.75
C VAL A 102 -7.50 25.67 -9.78
N ALA A 103 -7.82 25.67 -8.48
CA ALA A 103 -7.03 25.06 -7.40
C ALA A 103 -7.86 24.86 -6.10
N SER A 104 -7.58 23.79 -5.34
CA SER A 104 -8.17 23.61 -4.01
C SER A 104 -7.38 24.37 -2.96
N ILE A 105 -8.06 25.10 -2.06
CA ILE A 105 -7.46 25.76 -0.90
C ILE A 105 -7.85 25.02 0.37
N SER A 106 -6.86 24.69 1.19
CA SER A 106 -7.05 24.40 2.61
C SER A 106 -6.19 25.31 3.48
N THR A 107 -6.69 25.64 4.68
CA THR A 107 -5.95 26.41 5.68
C THR A 107 -5.39 25.48 6.74
N THR A 108 -4.10 25.59 7.02
CA THR A 108 -3.36 24.82 8.04
C THR A 108 -2.33 25.72 8.71
N SER A 109 -1.88 25.45 9.95
CA SER A 109 -0.74 26.19 10.53
C SER A 109 0.59 25.57 10.11
N GLU A 110 1.68 26.34 10.15
CA GLU A 110 3.04 25.87 9.79
C GLU A 110 3.45 24.67 10.66
N LYS A 111 3.14 24.74 11.97
CA LYS A 111 3.34 23.63 12.92
C LYS A 111 2.57 22.38 12.51
N VAL A 112 1.28 22.49 12.21
CA VAL A 112 0.42 21.34 11.83
C VAL A 112 0.82 20.75 10.47
N ALA A 113 1.23 21.57 9.51
CA ALA A 113 1.70 21.11 8.20
C ALA A 113 3.01 20.31 8.33
N VAL A 114 3.98 20.82 9.10
CA VAL A 114 5.26 20.14 9.35
C VAL A 114 5.06 18.87 10.18
N GLU A 115 4.20 18.88 11.20
CA GLU A 115 3.83 17.67 11.96
C GLU A 115 3.22 16.58 11.06
N LYS A 116 2.39 16.97 10.09
CA LYS A 116 1.71 16.04 9.19
C LYS A 116 2.66 15.41 8.18
N GLU A 117 3.58 16.19 7.62
CA GLU A 117 4.52 15.77 6.56
C GLU A 117 5.79 15.12 7.10
N ARG A 118 6.33 15.60 8.23
CA ARG A 118 7.64 15.18 8.78
C ARG A 118 7.56 14.54 10.17
N GLY A 119 6.37 14.44 10.76
CA GLY A 119 6.13 13.87 12.08
C GLY A 119 6.40 14.86 13.23
N GLN A 120 5.86 14.57 14.43
CA GLN A 120 5.91 15.47 15.59
C GLN A 120 7.34 15.85 16.04
N ALA A 121 8.33 14.96 15.85
CA ALA A 121 9.71 15.23 16.24
C ALA A 121 10.40 16.30 15.37
N ALA A 122 9.89 16.58 14.17
CA ALA A 122 10.42 17.60 13.26
C ALA A 122 9.78 18.98 13.50
N ALA A 123 8.69 19.05 14.26
CA ALA A 123 8.01 20.28 14.60
C ALA A 123 8.57 20.85 15.91
N GLY A 124 9.67 21.61 15.83
CA GLY A 124 10.22 22.33 16.98
C GLY A 124 9.29 23.46 17.46
N ASP A 125 9.51 23.94 18.69
CA ASP A 125 8.76 25.06 19.28
C ASP A 125 9.01 26.43 18.60
N GLU A 126 9.92 26.49 17.62
CA GLU A 126 10.22 27.69 16.83
C GLU A 126 9.29 27.90 15.61
N LEU A 127 8.39 26.95 15.32
CA LEU A 127 7.48 27.06 14.17
C LEU A 127 6.26 27.92 14.48
N SER A 128 5.94 28.83 13.55
CA SER A 128 4.85 29.79 13.72
C SER A 128 3.47 29.13 13.72
N GLU A 129 2.57 29.60 14.61
CA GLU A 129 1.14 29.30 14.54
C GLU A 129 0.42 30.07 13.42
N ALA A 130 1.13 30.90 12.65
CA ALA A 130 0.56 31.64 11.54
C ALA A 130 -0.15 30.70 10.56
N GLU A 131 -1.35 31.11 10.13
CA GLU A 131 -2.11 30.39 9.11
C GLU A 131 -1.31 30.34 7.80
N VAL A 132 -1.20 29.15 7.23
CA VAL A 132 -0.58 28.87 5.95
C VAL A 132 -1.65 28.33 5.00
N TYR A 133 -1.76 28.92 3.82
CA TYR A 133 -2.61 28.42 2.76
C TYR A 133 -1.90 27.30 2.02
N LYS A 134 -2.53 26.12 1.95
CA LYS A 134 -2.13 25.02 1.10
C LYS A 134 -2.98 25.05 -0.17
N ILE A 135 -2.36 25.34 -1.30
CA ILE A 135 -3.00 25.52 -2.61
C ILE A 135 -2.55 24.40 -3.54
N ASP A 136 -3.47 23.57 -4.02
CA ASP A 136 -3.13 22.51 -4.97
C ASP A 136 -3.14 23.03 -6.40
N ILE A 137 -2.08 22.73 -7.16
CA ILE A 137 -1.85 23.30 -8.48
C ILE A 137 -1.94 22.21 -9.56
N PRO A 138 -2.54 22.51 -10.73
CA PRO A 138 -2.55 21.60 -11.86
C PRO A 138 -1.13 21.17 -12.28
N ALA A 139 -0.92 19.86 -12.47
CA ALA A 139 0.39 19.30 -12.81
C ALA A 139 0.95 19.76 -14.18
N ASN A 140 0.12 20.36 -15.04
CA ASN A 140 0.52 20.95 -16.32
C ASN A 140 1.02 22.40 -16.19
N ARG A 141 0.73 23.11 -15.10
CA ARG A 141 1.03 24.54 -14.93
C ARG A 141 2.26 24.78 -14.06
N TYR A 142 3.43 24.50 -14.62
CA TYR A 142 4.72 24.66 -13.94
C TYR A 142 5.01 26.10 -13.51
N ASP A 143 4.45 27.08 -14.23
CA ASP A 143 4.56 28.51 -13.94
C ASP A 143 3.86 28.93 -12.63
N LEU A 144 3.06 28.05 -12.02
CA LEU A 144 2.32 28.34 -10.80
C LEU A 144 2.97 27.73 -9.54
N LEU A 145 4.02 26.90 -9.68
CA LEU A 145 4.59 26.10 -8.58
C LEU A 145 5.24 26.90 -7.44
N CYS A 146 5.42 28.21 -7.61
CA CYS A 146 5.93 29.12 -6.59
C CYS A 146 5.04 30.35 -6.40
N VAL A 147 5.30 31.10 -5.33
CA VAL A 147 4.49 32.28 -4.95
C VAL A 147 4.58 33.38 -6.01
N GLU A 148 5.75 33.57 -6.62
CA GLU A 148 6.00 34.54 -7.67
C GLU A 148 5.12 34.29 -8.89
N GLY A 149 5.05 33.03 -9.31
CA GLY A 149 4.25 32.57 -10.43
C GLY A 149 2.75 32.71 -10.19
N LEU A 150 2.29 32.15 -9.06
CA LEU A 150 0.88 32.19 -8.70
C LEU A 150 0.37 33.62 -8.49
N SER A 151 1.10 34.43 -7.72
CA SER A 151 0.71 35.83 -7.47
C SER A 151 0.66 36.63 -8.77
N ARG A 152 1.64 36.46 -9.65
CA ARG A 152 1.66 37.11 -10.96
C ARG A 152 0.49 36.69 -11.84
N ALA A 153 0.22 35.40 -11.95
CA ALA A 153 -0.90 34.89 -12.74
C ALA A 153 -2.25 35.44 -12.24
N LEU A 154 -2.47 35.44 -10.92
CA LEU A 154 -3.71 35.96 -10.32
C LEU A 154 -3.87 37.47 -10.52
N ARG A 155 -2.79 38.25 -10.39
CA ARG A 155 -2.81 39.69 -10.61
C ARG A 155 -3.07 40.05 -12.08
N ILE A 156 -2.50 39.28 -13.01
CA ILE A 156 -2.80 39.41 -14.45
C ILE A 156 -4.27 39.07 -14.72
N PHE A 157 -4.78 37.99 -14.11
CA PHE A 157 -6.17 37.57 -14.26
C PHE A 157 -7.18 38.63 -13.78
N LYS A 158 -6.83 39.35 -12.71
CA LYS A 158 -7.61 40.48 -12.16
C LYS A 158 -7.35 41.81 -12.89
N ASN A 159 -6.52 41.83 -13.92
CA ASN A 159 -6.08 43.03 -14.64
C ASN A 159 -5.38 44.08 -13.74
N GLU A 160 -4.77 43.67 -12.63
CA GLU A 160 -4.03 44.57 -11.73
C GLU A 160 -2.64 44.90 -12.27
N ILE A 161 -2.02 43.96 -12.99
CA ILE A 161 -0.72 44.15 -13.63
C ILE A 161 -0.77 43.70 -15.08
N LYS A 162 0.11 44.29 -15.89
CA LYS A 162 0.36 43.80 -17.25
C LYS A 162 1.30 42.59 -17.19
N ARG A 163 1.13 41.67 -18.14
CA ARG A 163 2.06 40.54 -18.29
C ARG A 163 3.50 41.05 -18.53
N PRO A 164 4.51 40.43 -17.93
CA PRO A 164 5.90 40.77 -18.21
C PRO A 164 6.33 40.30 -19.60
N LYS A 165 7.39 40.91 -20.11
CA LYS A 165 8.09 40.44 -21.30
C LYS A 165 9.47 39.95 -20.89
N TYR A 166 9.75 38.67 -21.15
CA TYR A 166 11.04 38.06 -20.87
C TYR A 166 11.98 38.33 -22.04
N VAL A 167 13.18 38.84 -21.76
CA VAL A 167 14.14 39.25 -22.78
C VAL A 167 15.49 38.61 -22.51
N LEU A 168 16.04 37.97 -23.55
CA LEU A 168 17.44 37.55 -23.56
C LEU A 168 18.32 38.77 -23.76
N LYS A 169 19.09 39.13 -22.73
CA LYS A 169 20.03 40.25 -22.77
C LYS A 169 21.43 39.68 -22.89
N ARG A 170 22.04 39.84 -24.07
CA ARG A 170 23.46 39.50 -24.26
C ARG A 170 24.34 40.44 -23.41
N PRO A 171 25.40 39.91 -22.77
CA PRO A 171 26.39 40.72 -22.07
C PRO A 171 27.22 41.54 -23.07
N ASP A 172 27.93 42.56 -22.57
CA ASP A 172 28.81 43.38 -23.41
C ASP A 172 30.10 42.64 -23.83
N GLY A 173 30.42 41.53 -23.17
CA GLY A 173 31.55 40.64 -23.46
C GLY A 173 31.15 39.32 -24.16
N PRO A 174 32.05 38.32 -24.20
CA PRO A 174 31.70 36.99 -24.72
C PRO A 174 30.62 36.33 -23.85
N LEU A 175 29.83 35.45 -24.47
CA LEU A 175 28.89 34.62 -23.73
C LEU A 175 29.67 33.64 -22.86
N GLU A 176 29.20 33.43 -21.64
CA GLU A 176 29.65 32.28 -20.85
C GLU A 176 29.30 30.99 -21.58
N GLN A 177 30.21 30.02 -21.52
CA GLN A 177 30.10 28.77 -22.26
C GLN A 177 30.03 27.56 -21.33
N ILE A 178 29.24 26.57 -21.74
CA ILE A 178 29.30 25.20 -21.18
C ILE A 178 29.76 24.26 -22.28
N ILE A 179 30.94 23.70 -22.13
CA ILE A 179 31.55 22.76 -23.07
C ILE A 179 31.15 21.33 -22.66
N VAL A 180 30.41 20.64 -23.52
CA VAL A 180 29.89 19.29 -23.29
C VAL A 180 30.83 18.25 -23.89
N ALA A 181 31.47 17.47 -23.03
CA ALA A 181 32.41 16.42 -23.43
C ALA A 181 31.68 15.19 -23.98
N LYS A 182 32.37 14.42 -24.85
CA LYS A 182 31.80 13.25 -25.55
C LYS A 182 31.37 12.13 -24.60
N GLU A 183 32.04 12.03 -23.46
CA GLU A 183 31.84 11.01 -22.43
C GLU A 183 30.47 11.14 -21.75
N THR A 184 29.87 12.33 -21.77
CA THR A 184 28.56 12.60 -21.17
C THR A 184 27.42 11.86 -21.87
N ALA A 185 27.58 11.54 -23.17
CA ALA A 185 26.55 10.91 -23.99
C ALA A 185 26.05 9.56 -23.44
N ASN A 186 26.93 8.79 -22.78
CA ASN A 186 26.61 7.46 -22.26
C ASN A 186 25.92 7.48 -20.89
N VAL A 187 25.88 8.65 -20.24
CA VAL A 187 25.38 8.79 -18.87
C VAL A 187 24.21 9.75 -18.82
N ARG A 188 24.42 11.00 -19.27
CA ARG A 188 23.45 12.09 -19.21
C ARG A 188 23.82 13.11 -20.30
N PRO A 189 23.25 12.97 -21.52
CA PRO A 189 23.78 13.59 -22.73
C PRO A 189 23.60 15.11 -22.86
N PHE A 190 22.68 15.72 -22.10
CA PHE A 190 22.28 17.11 -22.33
C PHE A 190 22.54 17.99 -21.12
N VAL A 191 22.88 19.25 -21.38
CA VAL A 191 22.93 20.33 -20.40
C VAL A 191 22.44 21.62 -21.03
N VAL A 192 21.69 22.40 -20.27
CA VAL A 192 21.28 23.77 -20.62
C VAL A 192 21.67 24.70 -19.48
N GLY A 193 21.90 25.98 -19.76
CA GLY A 193 22.27 26.94 -18.73
C GLY A 193 21.78 28.36 -19.00
N ALA A 194 21.73 29.16 -17.95
CA ALA A 194 21.37 30.58 -17.99
C ALA A 194 22.00 31.33 -16.82
N ILE A 195 22.10 32.66 -16.94
CA ILE A 195 22.60 33.52 -15.86
C ILE A 195 21.54 34.57 -15.50
N LEU A 196 21.33 34.75 -14.21
CA LEU A 196 20.59 35.88 -13.64
C LEU A 196 21.58 36.82 -12.97
N ARG A 197 21.70 38.05 -13.49
CA ARG A 197 22.61 39.08 -12.99
C ARG A 197 21.93 40.01 -11.99
N ASP A 198 22.69 40.47 -11.00
CA ASP A 198 22.26 41.44 -10.00
C ASP A 198 20.92 41.06 -9.32
N VAL A 199 20.78 39.80 -8.93
CA VAL A 199 19.63 39.29 -8.19
C VAL A 199 19.65 39.82 -6.76
N THR A 200 18.48 40.16 -6.25
CA THR A 200 18.29 40.55 -4.85
C THR A 200 17.58 39.43 -4.10
N PHE A 201 18.33 38.71 -3.25
CA PHE A 201 17.77 37.72 -2.35
C PHE A 201 17.45 38.31 -0.98
N ASP A 202 16.24 38.06 -0.52
CA ASP A 202 15.83 38.15 0.87
C ASP A 202 15.51 36.74 1.40
N SER A 203 15.17 36.63 2.68
CA SER A 203 14.88 35.33 3.30
C SER A 203 13.67 34.62 2.65
N GLU A 204 12.67 35.38 2.19
CA GLU A 204 11.42 34.83 1.65
C GLU A 204 11.60 34.34 0.22
N ASN A 205 12.18 35.15 -0.66
CA ASN A 205 12.36 34.79 -2.06
C ASN A 205 13.49 33.75 -2.26
N TYR A 206 14.50 33.72 -1.38
CA TYR A 206 15.52 32.68 -1.39
C TYR A 206 14.92 31.31 -1.01
N ALA A 207 14.06 31.28 0.00
CA ALA A 207 13.32 30.08 0.36
C ALA A 207 12.38 29.64 -0.78
N SER A 208 11.68 30.58 -1.43
CA SER A 208 10.84 30.31 -2.60
C SER A 208 11.64 29.75 -3.78
N PHE A 209 12.86 30.24 -4.01
CA PHE A 209 13.76 29.76 -5.06
C PHE A 209 14.14 28.30 -4.87
N MET A 210 14.52 27.93 -3.63
CA MET A 210 14.85 26.54 -3.28
C MET A 210 13.63 25.63 -3.35
N ASP A 211 12.48 26.10 -2.85
CA ASP A 211 11.23 25.35 -2.89
C ASP A 211 10.77 25.07 -4.33
N LEU A 212 10.89 26.05 -5.24
CA LEU A 212 10.63 25.84 -6.67
C LEU A 212 11.54 24.77 -7.26
N GLN A 213 12.85 24.80 -6.95
CA GLN A 213 13.80 23.83 -7.43
C GLN A 213 13.42 22.41 -6.98
N ASP A 214 13.12 22.23 -5.70
CA ASP A 214 12.72 20.94 -5.13
C ASP A 214 11.40 20.43 -5.74
N LYS A 215 10.41 21.29 -5.94
CA LYS A 215 9.13 20.92 -6.58
C LYS A 215 9.33 20.47 -8.03
N LEU A 216 10.11 21.23 -8.81
CA LEU A 216 10.43 20.85 -10.19
C LEU A 216 11.19 19.51 -10.21
N HIS A 217 12.11 19.28 -9.28
CA HIS A 217 12.85 18.02 -9.12
C HIS A 217 11.93 16.84 -8.83
N GLN A 218 10.92 17.02 -7.98
CA GLN A 218 9.97 15.96 -7.61
C GLN A 218 8.98 15.65 -8.74
N ASN A 219 8.47 16.67 -9.43
CA ASN A 219 7.45 16.52 -10.47
C ASN A 219 8.07 16.32 -11.87
N ILE A 220 8.22 17.40 -12.67
CA ILE A 220 8.60 17.31 -14.10
C ILE A 220 9.93 16.59 -14.33
N CYS A 221 10.85 16.70 -13.38
CA CYS A 221 12.16 16.05 -13.44
C CYS A 221 12.13 14.57 -13.03
N ARG A 222 11.01 14.06 -12.51
CA ARG A 222 10.82 12.70 -11.96
C ARG A 222 11.91 12.31 -10.96
N LYS A 223 11.97 12.99 -9.82
CA LYS A 223 12.99 12.79 -8.79
C LYS A 223 14.40 12.87 -9.37
N ARG A 224 14.68 13.93 -10.12
CA ARG A 224 15.95 14.21 -10.81
C ARG A 224 16.37 13.21 -11.90
N THR A 225 15.59 12.15 -12.14
CA THR A 225 15.91 11.11 -13.13
C THR A 225 16.07 11.71 -14.53
N LEU A 226 15.15 12.59 -14.93
CA LEU A 226 15.13 13.19 -16.26
C LEU A 226 15.94 14.48 -16.35
N VAL A 227 15.82 15.37 -15.36
CA VAL A 227 16.48 16.68 -15.32
C VAL A 227 16.97 16.95 -13.90
N ALA A 228 18.17 17.51 -13.75
CA ALA A 228 18.73 17.88 -12.46
C ALA A 228 19.26 19.31 -12.57
N ILE A 229 18.70 20.19 -11.73
CA ILE A 229 19.01 21.62 -11.71
C ILE A 229 20.10 21.82 -10.67
N GLY A 230 21.19 22.47 -11.06
CA GLY A 230 22.15 23.09 -10.17
C GLY A 230 22.02 24.61 -10.22
N THR A 231 22.44 25.22 -9.14
CA THR A 231 22.40 26.66 -8.93
C THR A 231 23.68 27.04 -8.22
N HIS A 232 24.35 28.03 -8.79
CA HIS A 232 25.72 28.38 -8.44
C HIS A 232 25.87 29.90 -8.25
N ASP A 233 26.65 30.28 -7.25
CA ASP A 233 27.12 31.66 -7.12
C ASP A 233 28.20 31.92 -8.17
N LEU A 234 27.85 32.67 -9.21
CA LEU A 234 28.73 32.95 -10.34
C LEU A 234 29.94 33.79 -9.93
N ASP A 235 29.87 34.56 -8.84
CA ASP A 235 30.99 35.39 -8.39
C ASP A 235 32.11 34.54 -7.74
N THR A 236 31.83 33.27 -7.44
CA THR A 236 32.79 32.33 -6.84
C THR A 236 33.49 31.43 -7.86
N ILE A 237 32.95 31.30 -9.07
CA ILE A 237 33.44 30.39 -10.12
C ILE A 237 33.76 31.16 -11.39
N SER A 238 34.53 30.58 -12.30
CA SER A 238 34.90 31.26 -13.56
C SER A 238 34.66 30.38 -14.78
N GLY A 239 34.05 30.93 -15.83
CA GLY A 239 33.90 30.24 -17.10
C GLY A 239 35.18 30.25 -17.94
N PRO A 240 35.21 29.52 -19.08
CA PRO A 240 34.17 28.61 -19.55
C PRO A 240 34.03 27.36 -18.67
N PHE A 241 32.81 26.86 -18.53
CA PHE A 241 32.49 25.66 -17.75
C PHE A 241 32.62 24.40 -18.61
N LYS A 242 33.02 23.29 -18.01
CA LYS A 242 33.13 21.99 -18.68
C LYS A 242 32.19 20.98 -18.04
N TYR A 243 31.25 20.46 -18.83
CA TYR A 243 30.39 19.33 -18.47
C TYR A 243 31.01 18.02 -19.00
N ASN A 244 31.51 17.19 -18.09
CA ASN A 244 32.25 15.96 -18.41
C ASN A 244 31.69 14.74 -17.66
N ALA A 245 32.11 13.53 -18.03
CA ALA A 245 31.88 12.32 -17.26
C ALA A 245 33.22 11.66 -16.86
N GLU A 246 33.50 11.68 -15.56
CA GLU A 246 34.78 11.27 -14.98
C GLU A 246 34.65 9.96 -14.18
N ILE A 247 35.78 9.29 -13.95
CA ILE A 247 35.80 8.06 -13.15
C ILE A 247 35.54 8.43 -11.68
N PRO A 248 34.62 7.75 -10.96
CA PRO A 248 34.23 8.12 -9.60
C PRO A 248 35.38 8.30 -8.59
N LYS A 249 36.46 7.53 -8.75
CA LYS A 249 37.65 7.59 -7.87
C LYS A 249 38.48 8.85 -8.04
N ASP A 250 38.43 9.47 -9.22
CA ASP A 250 39.24 10.64 -9.57
C ASP A 250 38.52 11.95 -9.22
N ILE A 251 37.20 11.87 -8.98
CA ILE A 251 36.38 13.03 -8.62
C ILE A 251 36.51 13.28 -7.12
N LYS A 252 37.25 14.32 -6.75
CA LYS A 252 37.33 14.83 -5.37
C LYS A 252 36.69 16.20 -5.28
N PHE A 253 35.75 16.36 -4.36
CA PHE A 253 35.19 17.67 -4.04
C PHE A 253 34.55 17.74 -2.66
N LYS A 254 34.28 18.96 -2.24
CA LYS A 254 33.57 19.29 -1.00
C LYS A 254 32.08 19.46 -1.31
N PRO A 255 31.21 18.49 -0.95
CA PRO A 255 29.78 18.59 -1.22
C PRO A 255 29.10 19.63 -0.33
N LEU A 256 27.92 20.09 -0.77
CA LEU A 256 27.12 21.09 -0.07
C LEU A 256 26.89 20.73 1.41
N ASN A 257 27.07 21.72 2.28
CA ASN A 257 26.94 21.64 3.74
C ASN A 257 27.90 20.65 4.42
N GLN A 258 28.99 20.26 3.76
CA GLN A 258 30.05 19.46 4.36
C GLN A 258 31.35 20.24 4.48
N THR A 259 32.18 19.90 5.47
CA THR A 259 33.49 20.53 5.67
C THR A 259 34.63 19.75 5.01
N LYS A 260 34.48 18.43 4.91
CA LYS A 260 35.48 17.51 4.38
C LYS A 260 35.30 17.29 2.87
N GLU A 261 36.41 17.06 2.17
CA GLU A 261 36.41 16.57 0.79
C GLU A 261 36.21 15.06 0.73
N PHE A 262 35.43 14.62 -0.26
CA PHE A 262 35.13 13.21 -0.51
C PHE A 262 35.45 12.87 -1.96
N THR A 263 35.86 11.62 -2.19
CA THR A 263 35.76 11.05 -3.54
C THR A 263 34.29 10.72 -3.87
N ALA A 264 33.92 10.67 -5.15
CA ALA A 264 32.52 10.36 -5.50
C ALA A 264 32.09 8.95 -5.05
N ASP A 265 33.01 7.97 -5.03
CA ASP A 265 32.74 6.63 -4.48
C ASP A 265 32.46 6.66 -2.97
N GLU A 266 33.26 7.40 -2.20
CA GLU A 266 33.02 7.59 -0.76
C GLU A 266 31.70 8.31 -0.51
N LEU A 267 31.38 9.29 -1.35
CA LEU A 267 30.16 10.10 -1.26
C LEU A 267 28.89 9.27 -1.47
N MET A 268 28.91 8.31 -2.39
CA MET A 268 27.79 7.38 -2.61
C MET A 268 27.51 6.51 -1.37
N ASN A 269 28.56 6.13 -0.64
CA ASN A 269 28.40 5.36 0.59
C ASN A 269 27.98 6.25 1.76
N PHE A 270 28.52 7.46 1.85
CA PHE A 270 28.19 8.43 2.88
C PHE A 270 26.69 8.81 2.85
N TYR A 271 26.13 9.08 1.67
CA TYR A 271 24.72 9.43 1.53
C TYR A 271 23.77 8.23 1.44
N ALA A 272 24.26 6.99 1.52
CA ALA A 272 23.40 5.80 1.47
C ALA A 272 22.42 5.70 2.66
N THR A 273 22.76 6.35 3.78
CA THR A 273 21.93 6.46 4.98
C THR A 273 21.16 7.78 5.07
N ASP A 274 21.39 8.73 4.15
CA ASP A 274 20.73 10.03 4.16
C ASP A 274 19.25 9.88 3.76
N SER A 275 18.36 10.57 4.46
CA SER A 275 16.91 10.44 4.24
C SER A 275 16.46 11.08 2.91
N HIS A 276 17.17 12.09 2.42
CA HIS A 276 16.81 12.82 1.21
C HIS A 276 17.58 12.31 -0.02
N LEU A 277 18.91 12.23 0.07
CA LEU A 277 19.78 11.96 -1.07
C LEU A 277 19.85 10.48 -1.47
N LYS A 278 19.56 9.56 -0.54
CA LYS A 278 19.54 8.11 -0.81
C LYS A 278 18.68 7.73 -2.01
N ALA A 279 17.57 8.44 -2.21
CA ALA A 279 16.65 8.18 -3.32
C ALA A 279 17.26 8.47 -4.70
N TYR A 280 18.26 9.35 -4.80
CA TYR A 280 18.87 9.79 -6.05
C TYR A 280 20.16 9.04 -6.40
N LEU A 281 20.82 8.41 -5.43
CA LEU A 281 22.08 7.67 -5.67
C LEU A 281 21.95 6.60 -6.77
N PRO A 282 20.88 5.77 -6.82
CA PRO A 282 20.74 4.74 -7.85
C PRO A 282 20.68 5.28 -9.29
N ILE A 283 20.47 6.58 -9.50
CA ILE A 283 20.38 7.15 -10.85
C ILE A 283 21.69 7.00 -11.61
N ILE A 284 22.83 7.16 -10.93
CA ILE A 284 24.16 7.06 -11.56
C ILE A 284 25.09 6.03 -10.90
N ARG A 285 24.72 5.42 -9.75
CA ARG A 285 25.60 4.52 -8.98
C ARG A 285 26.16 3.34 -9.79
N ASP A 286 25.39 2.82 -10.75
CA ASP A 286 25.78 1.65 -11.56
C ASP A 286 26.52 2.04 -12.86
N LYS A 287 26.84 3.34 -13.04
CA LYS A 287 27.53 3.84 -14.23
C LYS A 287 29.05 3.85 -14.01
N GLU A 288 29.79 3.55 -15.07
CA GLU A 288 31.27 3.55 -15.04
C GLU A 288 31.86 4.95 -14.79
N ARG A 289 31.18 5.98 -15.27
CA ARG A 289 31.58 7.39 -15.15
C ARG A 289 30.44 8.22 -14.59
N TYR A 290 30.76 9.21 -13.77
CA TYR A 290 29.79 10.13 -13.19
C TYR A 290 29.87 11.50 -13.86
N PRO A 291 28.72 12.13 -14.14
CA PRO A 291 28.70 13.42 -14.78
C PRO A 291 29.09 14.50 -13.77
N VAL A 292 29.90 15.46 -14.20
CA VAL A 292 30.47 16.52 -13.39
C VAL A 292 30.51 17.83 -14.15
N ILE A 293 30.39 18.94 -13.43
CA ILE A 293 30.58 20.28 -13.98
C ILE A 293 31.76 20.93 -13.29
N ARG A 294 32.73 21.39 -14.08
CA ARG A 294 33.92 22.11 -13.61
C ARG A 294 33.98 23.52 -14.18
N ASP A 295 34.59 24.41 -13.43
CA ASP A 295 34.94 25.76 -13.88
C ASP A 295 36.28 25.76 -14.67
N SER A 296 36.71 26.91 -15.16
CA SER A 296 37.97 27.05 -15.91
C SER A 296 39.23 26.87 -15.06
N ASN A 297 39.12 27.01 -13.74
CA ASN A 297 40.19 26.71 -12.79
C ASN A 297 40.25 25.22 -12.40
N GLY A 298 39.32 24.39 -12.92
CA GLY A 298 39.22 22.97 -12.62
C GLY A 298 38.47 22.65 -11.32
N VAL A 299 37.87 23.65 -10.66
CA VAL A 299 37.05 23.49 -9.46
C VAL A 299 35.74 22.78 -9.81
N LEU A 300 35.37 21.79 -9.01
CA LEU A 300 34.11 21.05 -9.21
C LEU A 300 32.92 21.88 -8.70
N CYS A 301 32.04 22.30 -9.61
CA CYS A 301 30.83 23.03 -9.29
C CYS A 301 29.71 22.10 -8.80
N SER A 302 29.47 20.99 -9.51
CA SER A 302 28.42 20.03 -9.14
C SER A 302 28.73 18.59 -9.59
N LEU A 303 28.09 17.63 -8.92
CA LEU A 303 28.03 16.22 -9.29
C LEU A 303 26.56 15.86 -9.60
N PRO A 304 26.04 16.19 -10.80
CA PRO A 304 24.68 15.84 -11.16
C PRO A 304 24.44 14.31 -11.16
N PRO A 305 23.23 13.82 -10.88
CA PRO A 305 22.07 14.52 -10.34
C PRO A 305 22.05 14.57 -8.79
N ILE A 306 23.19 14.34 -8.13
CA ILE A 306 23.25 14.06 -6.70
C ILE A 306 23.30 15.35 -5.88
N ILE A 307 24.37 16.13 -6.01
CA ILE A 307 24.63 17.27 -5.12
C ILE A 307 25.55 18.31 -5.76
N ASN A 308 25.41 19.56 -5.35
CA ASN A 308 26.29 20.67 -5.74
C ASN A 308 27.50 20.76 -4.79
N GLY A 309 28.53 21.49 -5.20
CA GLY A 309 29.71 21.78 -4.40
C GLY A 309 29.48 22.92 -3.42
N GLU A 310 30.17 22.88 -2.27
CA GLU A 310 30.12 23.93 -1.25
C GLU A 310 30.74 25.25 -1.74
N HIS A 311 31.71 25.19 -2.66
CA HIS A 311 32.41 26.37 -3.17
C HIS A 311 31.49 27.34 -3.91
N SER A 312 30.59 26.80 -4.73
CA SER A 312 29.64 27.57 -5.55
C SER A 312 28.28 27.77 -4.88
N LYS A 313 28.19 27.63 -3.56
CA LYS A 313 26.93 27.67 -2.82
C LYS A 313 26.29 29.06 -2.89
N ILE A 314 25.03 29.11 -3.31
CA ILE A 314 24.25 30.35 -3.25
C ILE A 314 23.88 30.71 -1.82
N THR A 315 23.90 32.01 -1.52
CA THR A 315 23.56 32.60 -0.22
C THR A 315 22.69 33.84 -0.41
N LEU A 316 22.22 34.44 0.68
CA LEU A 316 21.48 35.71 0.63
C LEU A 316 22.30 36.87 0.03
N ASN A 317 23.62 36.78 0.04
CA ASN A 317 24.51 37.80 -0.49
C ASN A 317 24.81 37.62 -1.98
N THR A 318 24.50 36.46 -2.55
CA THR A 318 24.77 36.13 -3.96
C THR A 318 24.06 37.13 -4.87
N LYS A 319 24.80 37.70 -5.82
CA LYS A 319 24.28 38.66 -6.80
C LYS A 319 24.11 38.05 -8.17
N ASN A 320 25.06 37.23 -8.59
CA ASN A 320 25.04 36.61 -9.91
C ASN A 320 24.81 35.11 -9.76
N VAL A 321 23.72 34.61 -10.33
CA VAL A 321 23.35 33.19 -10.22
C VAL A 321 23.54 32.54 -11.58
N PHE A 322 24.45 31.57 -11.64
CA PHE A 322 24.55 30.64 -12.76
C PHE A 322 23.66 29.43 -12.48
N ILE A 323 22.78 29.11 -13.42
CA ILE A 323 21.81 28.04 -13.31
C ILE A 323 22.07 27.07 -14.45
N GLU A 324 22.28 25.81 -14.13
CA GLU A 324 22.46 24.76 -15.11
C GLU A 324 21.50 23.59 -14.86
N ALA A 325 21.00 22.99 -15.94
CA ALA A 325 20.11 21.84 -15.87
C ALA A 325 20.67 20.72 -16.74
N THR A 326 21.15 19.66 -16.10
CA THR A 326 21.65 18.45 -16.78
C THR A 326 20.52 17.45 -16.96
N ALA A 327 20.46 16.76 -18.09
CA ALA A 327 19.30 15.96 -18.44
C ALA A 327 19.57 14.76 -19.35
N THR A 328 18.66 13.79 -19.27
CA THR A 328 18.46 12.75 -20.28
C THR A 328 17.39 13.15 -21.30
N ASP A 329 16.51 14.09 -20.95
CA ASP A 329 15.48 14.69 -21.82
C ASP A 329 15.74 16.19 -22.00
N LEU A 330 16.18 16.58 -23.20
CA LEU A 330 16.53 17.96 -23.53
C LEU A 330 15.31 18.90 -23.45
N GLN A 331 14.14 18.48 -23.92
CA GLN A 331 12.95 19.33 -23.94
C GLN A 331 12.51 19.66 -22.52
N LYS A 332 12.54 18.69 -21.61
CA LYS A 332 12.26 18.94 -20.19
C LYS A 332 13.30 19.84 -19.55
N ALA A 333 14.58 19.71 -19.93
CA ALA A 333 15.63 20.59 -19.42
C ALA A 333 15.38 22.05 -19.80
N ILE A 334 14.99 22.29 -21.07
CA ILE A 334 14.62 23.62 -21.57
C ILE A 334 13.41 24.16 -20.79
N VAL A 335 12.34 23.38 -20.64
CA VAL A 335 11.14 23.78 -19.88
C VAL A 335 11.49 24.17 -18.44
N VAL A 336 12.32 23.35 -17.78
CA VAL A 336 12.71 23.58 -16.39
C VAL A 336 13.56 24.84 -16.27
N LEU A 337 14.55 25.03 -17.15
CA LEU A 337 15.40 26.22 -17.18
C LEU A 337 14.55 27.48 -17.43
N ASP A 338 13.73 27.46 -18.48
CA ASP A 338 12.82 28.56 -18.86
C ASP A 338 11.89 28.90 -17.68
N THR A 339 11.33 27.90 -16.99
CA THR A 339 10.47 28.11 -15.82
C THR A 339 11.21 28.82 -14.68
N VAL A 340 12.38 28.33 -14.28
CA VAL A 340 13.15 28.92 -13.17
C VAL A 340 13.55 30.37 -13.49
N VAL A 341 14.10 30.62 -14.68
CA VAL A 341 14.59 31.96 -15.04
C VAL A 341 13.45 32.95 -15.26
N THR A 342 12.32 32.54 -15.81
CA THR A 342 11.16 33.43 -16.02
C THR A 342 10.43 33.76 -14.71
N LEU A 343 10.51 32.90 -13.70
CA LEU A 343 9.94 33.19 -12.37
C LEU A 343 10.82 34.15 -11.58
N PHE A 344 12.13 33.92 -11.54
CA PHE A 344 13.05 34.64 -10.65
C PHE A 344 13.76 35.85 -11.27
N SER A 345 13.72 36.01 -12.60
CA SER A 345 14.25 37.21 -13.26
C SER A 345 13.57 38.51 -12.84
N GLN A 346 12.40 38.46 -12.17
CA GLN A 346 11.76 39.65 -11.61
C GLN A 346 12.57 40.30 -10.48
N TYR A 347 13.46 39.54 -9.81
CA TYR A 347 14.32 40.02 -8.72
C TYR A 347 15.69 40.51 -9.20
N CYS A 348 15.95 40.49 -10.51
CA CYS A 348 17.13 41.11 -11.10
C CYS A 348 16.99 42.63 -11.08
N LYS A 349 18.10 43.36 -10.92
CA LYS A 349 18.12 44.84 -10.96
C LYS A 349 17.41 45.43 -12.18
N LYS A 350 17.53 44.77 -13.33
CA LYS A 350 16.66 45.01 -14.48
C LYS A 350 15.69 43.83 -14.60
N PRO A 351 14.43 43.97 -14.15
CA PRO A 351 13.49 42.86 -14.11
C PRO A 351 13.28 42.21 -15.48
N PHE A 352 13.15 40.87 -15.49
CA PHE A 352 12.84 40.05 -16.66
C PHE A 352 13.91 40.03 -17.78
N ASN A 353 15.13 40.49 -17.47
CA ASN A 353 16.30 40.26 -18.32
C ASN A 353 17.02 38.99 -17.86
N ILE A 354 17.35 38.13 -18.82
CA ILE A 354 18.07 36.89 -18.60
C ILE A 354 19.32 36.90 -19.48
N GLU A 355 20.48 36.62 -18.90
CA GLU A 355 21.73 36.51 -19.64
C GLU A 355 21.86 35.09 -20.23
N PRO A 356 22.03 34.96 -21.56
CA PRO A 356 22.12 33.66 -22.19
C PRO A 356 23.51 33.03 -22.05
N VAL A 357 23.55 31.70 -22.08
CA VAL A 357 24.76 30.86 -22.04
C VAL A 357 24.84 30.04 -23.33
N GLU A 358 26.04 29.93 -23.90
CA GLU A 358 26.30 29.12 -25.10
C GLU A 358 26.76 27.72 -24.70
N VAL A 359 26.01 26.70 -25.08
CA VAL A 359 26.36 25.28 -24.89
C VAL A 359 27.06 24.79 -26.14
N VAL A 360 28.27 24.25 -25.99
CA VAL A 360 29.14 23.79 -27.09
C VAL A 360 29.38 22.30 -26.95
N TYR A 361 28.91 21.49 -27.90
CA TYR A 361 29.09 20.04 -27.89
C TYR A 361 30.41 19.64 -28.57
N GLU A 362 31.34 19.00 -27.85
CA GLU A 362 32.63 18.55 -28.41
C GLU A 362 32.48 17.41 -29.42
N GLN A 363 31.35 16.69 -29.38
CA GLN A 363 31.10 15.53 -30.25
C GLN A 363 30.94 15.92 -31.72
N ASP A 364 30.16 16.97 -31.98
CA ASP A 364 29.74 17.40 -33.32
C ASP A 364 30.06 18.88 -33.60
N GLY A 365 30.58 19.62 -32.62
CA GLY A 365 30.86 21.06 -32.72
C GLY A 365 29.60 21.92 -32.68
N ARG A 366 28.42 21.36 -32.37
CA ARG A 366 27.15 22.08 -32.31
C ARG A 366 27.18 23.11 -31.20
N LYS A 367 26.69 24.32 -31.51
CA LYS A 367 26.55 25.43 -30.56
C LYS A 367 25.09 25.83 -30.44
N GLU A 368 24.59 25.84 -29.22
CA GLU A 368 23.19 26.18 -28.92
C GLU A 368 23.16 27.22 -27.78
N VAL A 369 22.24 28.17 -27.87
CA VAL A 369 22.12 29.25 -26.88
C VAL A 369 20.88 29.02 -26.03
N TYR A 370 21.06 29.06 -24.72
CA TYR A 370 20.00 28.89 -23.73
C TYR A 370 19.96 30.09 -22.77
N PRO A 371 18.81 30.37 -22.13
CA PRO A 371 17.50 29.74 -22.33
C PRO A 371 16.90 30.11 -23.70
N VAL A 372 15.93 29.32 -24.19
CA VAL A 372 15.34 29.55 -25.53
C VAL A 372 14.32 30.70 -25.46
N LEU A 373 13.50 30.75 -24.41
CA LEU A 373 12.46 31.76 -24.18
C LEU A 373 11.58 32.05 -25.42
N SER A 374 11.19 30.99 -26.14
CA SER A 374 10.41 31.12 -27.37
C SER A 374 8.99 31.61 -27.10
N TYR A 375 8.62 32.71 -27.75
CA TYR A 375 7.23 33.16 -27.85
C TYR A 375 6.58 32.48 -29.05
N ARG A 376 5.78 31.46 -28.79
CA ARG A 376 5.10 30.69 -29.84
C ARG A 376 3.83 31.42 -30.28
N GLU A 377 3.46 31.27 -31.54
CA GLU A 377 2.25 31.88 -32.09
C GLU A 377 1.31 30.77 -32.58
N ILE A 378 0.04 30.86 -32.19
CA ILE A 378 -1.01 29.98 -32.69
C ILE A 378 -2.16 30.86 -33.19
N ILE A 379 -2.73 30.49 -34.33
CA ILE A 379 -3.88 31.16 -34.90
C ILE A 379 -5.10 30.27 -34.62
N VAL A 380 -6.12 30.83 -34.00
CA VAL A 380 -7.33 30.10 -33.60
C VAL A 380 -8.58 30.74 -34.19
N ARG A 381 -9.60 29.93 -34.46
CA ARG A 381 -10.91 30.40 -34.93
C ARG A 381 -11.89 30.56 -33.78
N VAL A 382 -12.51 31.74 -33.70
CA VAL A 382 -13.49 32.10 -32.67
C VAL A 382 -14.70 31.18 -32.73
N SER A 383 -15.20 30.91 -33.94
CA SER A 383 -16.29 29.96 -34.20
C SER A 383 -16.02 28.55 -33.65
N GLU A 384 -14.79 28.05 -33.76
CA GLU A 384 -14.45 26.71 -33.26
C GLU A 384 -14.40 26.66 -31.74
N ILE A 385 -13.82 27.68 -31.10
CA ILE A 385 -13.83 27.80 -29.64
C ILE A 385 -15.27 27.90 -29.12
N ASN A 386 -16.11 28.72 -29.78
CA ASN A 386 -17.53 28.84 -29.45
C ASN A 386 -18.26 27.49 -29.57
N THR A 387 -18.03 26.76 -30.65
CA THR A 387 -18.66 25.45 -30.88
C THR A 387 -18.20 24.41 -29.87
N LYS A 388 -16.89 24.37 -29.55
CA LYS A 388 -16.32 23.38 -28.63
C LYS A 388 -16.82 23.54 -27.19
N ILE A 389 -16.95 24.77 -26.71
CA ILE A 389 -17.29 25.04 -25.30
C ILE A 389 -18.78 25.37 -25.13
N GLY A 390 -19.47 25.76 -26.20
CA GLY A 390 -20.85 26.24 -26.14
C GLY A 390 -20.96 27.73 -25.82
N PHE A 391 -19.96 28.52 -26.23
CA PHE A 391 -19.98 29.97 -26.07
C PHE A 391 -20.72 30.69 -27.21
N ASN A 392 -21.09 31.94 -26.95
CA ASN A 392 -21.46 32.91 -27.96
C ASN A 392 -20.67 34.21 -27.73
N LEU A 393 -19.34 34.13 -27.85
CA LEU A 393 -18.44 35.26 -27.62
C LEU A 393 -17.91 35.82 -28.93
N ASP A 394 -17.75 37.14 -28.99
CA ASP A 394 -17.06 37.81 -30.08
C ASP A 394 -15.52 37.71 -29.93
N ALA A 395 -14.80 38.01 -31.01
CA ALA A 395 -13.35 37.93 -31.06
C ALA A 395 -12.67 38.84 -30.03
N GLN A 396 -13.20 40.05 -29.80
CA GLN A 396 -12.58 41.05 -28.93
C GLN A 396 -12.70 40.67 -27.45
N THR A 397 -13.86 40.15 -27.06
CA THR A 397 -14.14 39.63 -25.72
C THR A 397 -13.25 38.42 -25.47
N MET A 398 -13.17 37.49 -26.41
CA MET A 398 -12.31 36.31 -26.31
C MET A 398 -10.83 36.68 -26.20
N ALA A 399 -10.36 37.67 -26.97
CA ALA A 399 -8.98 38.17 -26.85
C ALA A 399 -8.70 38.80 -25.47
N THR A 400 -9.68 39.49 -24.89
CA THR A 400 -9.59 40.07 -23.54
C THR A 400 -9.51 38.96 -22.48
N LEU A 401 -10.30 37.90 -22.61
CA LEU A 401 -10.27 36.74 -21.72
C LEU A 401 -8.92 36.01 -21.78
N LEU A 402 -8.40 35.74 -22.97
CA LEU A 402 -7.07 35.13 -23.15
C LEU A 402 -5.96 35.99 -22.53
N THR A 403 -6.06 37.31 -22.67
CA THR A 403 -5.08 38.24 -22.08
C THR A 403 -5.04 38.14 -20.55
N ARG A 404 -6.18 37.89 -19.90
CA ARG A 404 -6.27 37.62 -18.45
C ARG A 404 -5.60 36.30 -18.04
N MET A 405 -5.46 35.35 -18.97
CA MET A 405 -4.70 34.10 -18.77
C MET A 405 -3.21 34.23 -19.12
N SER A 406 -2.70 35.45 -19.24
CA SER A 406 -1.33 35.76 -19.68
C SER A 406 -1.03 35.41 -21.14
N LEU A 407 -2.05 35.09 -21.95
CA LEU A 407 -1.90 34.84 -23.39
C LEU A 407 -2.21 36.11 -24.16
N LYS A 408 -1.21 36.68 -24.83
CA LYS A 408 -1.47 37.87 -25.67
C LYS A 408 -2.33 37.43 -26.84
N ALA A 409 -3.54 37.97 -26.96
CA ALA A 409 -4.39 37.72 -28.10
C ALA A 409 -4.67 39.02 -28.87
N GLU A 410 -4.55 38.96 -30.19
CA GLU A 410 -4.86 40.05 -31.10
C GLU A 410 -5.89 39.58 -32.14
N THR A 411 -6.88 40.41 -32.42
CA THR A 411 -7.89 40.15 -33.44
C THR A 411 -7.30 40.39 -34.82
N LEU A 412 -7.28 39.35 -35.67
CA LEU A 412 -6.88 39.51 -37.08
C LEU A 412 -8.07 39.88 -37.96
N ASN A 413 -9.24 39.29 -37.66
CA ASN A 413 -10.53 39.60 -38.26
C ASN A 413 -11.65 39.17 -37.29
N ALA A 414 -12.92 39.28 -37.71
CA ALA A 414 -14.08 38.97 -36.87
C ALA A 414 -14.15 37.51 -36.36
N ASN A 415 -13.46 36.55 -37.00
CA ASN A 415 -13.51 35.13 -36.66
C ASN A 415 -12.13 34.54 -36.31
N THR A 416 -11.05 35.32 -36.31
CA THR A 416 -9.68 34.80 -36.18
C THR A 416 -8.89 35.58 -35.15
N LEU A 417 -8.26 34.87 -34.22
CA LEU A 417 -7.36 35.42 -33.21
C LEU A 417 -5.94 34.90 -33.42
N LYS A 418 -4.97 35.81 -33.33
CA LYS A 418 -3.56 35.47 -33.20
C LYS A 418 -3.21 35.47 -31.71
N VAL A 419 -2.81 34.32 -31.19
CA VAL A 419 -2.46 34.13 -29.78
C VAL A 419 -0.95 33.93 -29.68
N THR A 420 -0.27 34.82 -28.97
CA THR A 420 1.14 34.68 -28.60
C THR A 420 1.25 34.04 -27.22
N ILE A 421 1.82 32.84 -27.21
CA ILE A 421 2.05 32.02 -26.03
C ILE A 421 3.39 32.43 -25.41
N PRO A 422 3.42 32.87 -24.14
CA PRO A 422 4.67 33.21 -23.46
C PRO A 422 5.50 31.95 -23.17
N PRO A 423 6.82 32.07 -22.98
CA PRO A 423 7.68 30.93 -22.64
C PRO A 423 7.34 30.29 -21.30
N THR A 424 6.55 30.94 -20.43
CA THR A 424 6.07 30.36 -19.17
C THR A 424 4.98 29.30 -19.38
N ARG A 425 4.26 29.32 -20.52
CA ARG A 425 3.10 28.44 -20.79
C ARG A 425 3.51 27.30 -21.72
N HIS A 426 4.16 26.30 -21.14
CA HIS A 426 4.58 25.08 -21.84
C HIS A 426 3.44 24.07 -22.04
N ASP A 427 2.33 24.24 -21.32
CA ASP A 427 1.11 23.43 -21.40
C ASP A 427 0.33 23.61 -22.70
N ILE A 428 0.46 24.76 -23.36
CA ILE A 428 -0.29 25.05 -24.59
C ILE A 428 0.40 24.40 -25.78
N LEU A 429 -0.18 23.34 -26.31
CA LEU A 429 0.32 22.58 -27.45
C LEU A 429 -0.67 22.54 -28.61
N HIS A 430 -1.95 22.78 -28.33
CA HIS A 430 -3.05 22.71 -29.28
C HIS A 430 -4.05 23.88 -29.09
N GLU A 431 -4.88 24.13 -30.09
CA GLU A 431 -5.96 25.13 -30.03
C GLU A 431 -6.98 24.84 -28.92
N CYS A 432 -7.07 23.59 -28.48
CA CYS A 432 -7.95 23.18 -27.38
C CYS A 432 -7.49 23.75 -26.03
N ASP A 433 -6.19 23.91 -25.82
CA ASP A 433 -5.64 24.49 -24.58
C ASP A 433 -5.92 26.01 -24.53
N VAL A 434 -5.94 26.66 -25.70
CA VAL A 434 -6.40 28.05 -25.82
C VAL A 434 -7.90 28.13 -25.50
N ALA A 435 -8.70 27.18 -25.98
CA ALA A 435 -10.12 27.12 -25.67
C ALA A 435 -10.37 26.93 -24.16
N GLU A 436 -9.63 26.01 -23.51
CA GLU A 436 -9.66 25.82 -22.06
C GLU A 436 -9.42 27.15 -21.31
N ASP A 437 -8.38 27.88 -21.67
CA ASP A 437 -8.05 29.18 -21.06
C ASP A 437 -9.15 30.23 -21.25
N VAL A 438 -9.80 30.28 -22.42
CA VAL A 438 -11.01 31.13 -22.61
C VAL A 438 -12.07 30.73 -21.59
N GLY A 439 -12.27 29.43 -21.40
CA GLY A 439 -13.27 28.91 -20.50
C GLY A 439 -13.01 29.20 -19.02
N VAL A 440 -11.76 29.04 -18.58
CA VAL A 440 -11.33 29.42 -17.23
C VAL A 440 -11.50 30.93 -17.00
N ALA A 441 -11.08 31.76 -17.95
CA ALA A 441 -11.20 33.22 -17.84
C ALA A 441 -12.63 33.73 -17.86
N TYR A 442 -13.51 33.07 -18.62
CA TYR A 442 -14.94 33.34 -18.61
C TYR A 442 -15.57 32.94 -17.26
N GLY A 443 -15.19 31.76 -16.77
CA GLY A 443 -15.68 31.11 -15.56
C GLY A 443 -16.76 30.08 -15.90
N PHE A 444 -16.44 28.79 -15.77
CA PHE A 444 -17.34 27.70 -16.16
C PHE A 444 -18.71 27.72 -15.51
N ASN A 445 -18.85 28.24 -14.29
CA ASN A 445 -20.16 28.35 -13.61
C ASN A 445 -21.13 29.35 -14.29
N LYS A 446 -20.66 30.13 -15.27
CA LYS A 446 -21.50 31.02 -16.07
C LYS A 446 -21.99 30.38 -17.36
N LEU A 447 -21.49 29.19 -17.69
CA LEU A 447 -21.94 28.45 -18.87
C LEU A 447 -23.39 28.01 -18.69
N GLU A 448 -24.19 28.23 -19.73
CA GLU A 448 -25.55 27.68 -19.79
C GLU A 448 -25.47 26.16 -19.99
N HIS A 449 -26.08 25.40 -19.09
CA HIS A 449 -26.17 23.95 -19.24
C HIS A 449 -27.15 23.61 -20.36
N ARG A 450 -26.70 22.85 -21.36
CA ARG A 450 -27.51 22.39 -22.50
C ARG A 450 -27.47 20.88 -22.59
N LEU A 451 -28.59 20.26 -22.91
CA LEU A 451 -28.63 18.84 -23.24
C LEU A 451 -28.12 18.63 -24.67
N PRO A 452 -27.31 17.60 -24.93
CA PRO A 452 -26.90 17.28 -26.28
C PRO A 452 -28.12 16.88 -27.13
N GLU A 453 -28.22 17.42 -28.35
CA GLU A 453 -29.30 17.15 -29.31
C GLU A 453 -29.10 15.80 -30.03
N SER A 454 -28.74 14.76 -29.28
CA SER A 454 -28.55 13.40 -29.80
C SER A 454 -29.55 12.46 -29.16
N ASN A 455 -30.35 11.77 -29.98
CA ASN A 455 -31.24 10.72 -29.51
C ASN A 455 -30.54 9.35 -29.62
N THR A 456 -30.50 8.60 -28.54
CA THR A 456 -29.90 7.27 -28.48
C THR A 456 -30.84 6.30 -27.77
N VAL A 457 -31.04 5.12 -28.34
CA VAL A 457 -31.77 4.03 -27.67
C VAL A 457 -30.77 3.20 -26.87
N ALA A 458 -30.96 3.12 -25.55
CA ALA A 458 -30.10 2.34 -24.68
C ALA A 458 -30.44 0.85 -24.73
N GLU A 459 -29.42 -0.02 -24.69
CA GLU A 459 -29.56 -1.46 -24.55
C GLU A 459 -28.77 -1.94 -23.33
N ALA A 460 -29.36 -2.84 -22.54
CA ALA A 460 -28.68 -3.43 -21.40
C ALA A 460 -27.77 -4.58 -21.84
N PHE A 461 -26.54 -4.63 -21.31
CA PHE A 461 -25.67 -5.77 -21.55
C PHE A 461 -26.33 -7.06 -21.01
N PRO A 462 -26.59 -8.09 -21.85
CA PRO A 462 -27.43 -9.23 -21.47
C PRO A 462 -27.01 -9.93 -20.18
N LEU A 463 -25.70 -10.08 -19.96
CA LEU A 463 -25.17 -10.71 -18.76
C LEU A 463 -25.44 -9.91 -17.49
N ASN A 464 -25.35 -8.57 -17.55
CA ASN A 464 -25.66 -7.70 -16.42
C ASN A 464 -27.16 -7.69 -16.14
N LYS A 465 -27.99 -7.61 -17.18
CA LYS A 465 -29.45 -7.72 -17.04
C LYS A 465 -29.86 -9.01 -16.35
N LEU A 466 -29.29 -10.15 -16.78
CA LEU A 466 -29.54 -11.43 -16.14
C LEU A 466 -29.06 -11.45 -14.68
N SER A 467 -27.87 -10.91 -14.42
CA SER A 467 -27.30 -10.81 -13.07
C SER A 467 -28.21 -10.03 -12.13
N ASP A 468 -28.76 -8.90 -12.58
CA ASP A 468 -29.64 -8.05 -11.77
C ASP A 468 -30.99 -8.72 -11.48
N LEU A 469 -31.56 -9.43 -12.46
CA LEU A 469 -32.76 -10.24 -12.27
C LEU A 469 -32.51 -11.33 -11.22
N LEU A 470 -31.40 -12.06 -11.33
CA LEU A 470 -31.02 -13.09 -10.36
C LEU A 470 -30.79 -12.51 -8.96
N ARG A 471 -30.12 -11.37 -8.82
CA ARG A 471 -29.93 -10.70 -7.52
C ARG A 471 -31.26 -10.40 -6.84
N GLY A 472 -32.21 -9.82 -7.57
CA GLY A 472 -33.53 -9.49 -7.04
C GLY A 472 -34.28 -10.73 -6.55
N GLU A 473 -34.26 -11.80 -7.34
CA GLU A 473 -34.95 -13.05 -7.00
C GLU A 473 -34.29 -13.84 -5.87
N VAL A 474 -32.95 -13.85 -5.83
CA VAL A 474 -32.19 -14.50 -4.74
C VAL A 474 -32.39 -13.74 -3.43
N ALA A 475 -32.41 -12.41 -3.48
CA ALA A 475 -32.78 -11.57 -2.34
C ALA A 475 -34.21 -11.86 -1.86
N ALA A 476 -35.17 -12.00 -2.78
CA ALA A 476 -36.54 -12.38 -2.46
C ALA A 476 -36.65 -13.79 -1.82
N ALA A 477 -35.72 -14.70 -2.13
CA ALA A 477 -35.60 -16.00 -1.48
C ALA A 477 -34.97 -15.94 -0.07
N GLY A 478 -34.68 -14.73 0.45
CA GLY A 478 -34.17 -14.50 1.79
C GLY A 478 -32.65 -14.68 1.94
N TRP A 479 -31.90 -14.59 0.84
CA TRP A 479 -30.44 -14.56 0.85
C TRP A 479 -29.94 -13.12 0.81
N THR A 480 -28.85 -12.84 1.52
CA THR A 480 -28.24 -11.51 1.59
C THR A 480 -27.03 -11.44 0.67
N GLU A 481 -26.97 -10.43 -0.20
CA GLU A 481 -25.82 -10.25 -1.10
C GLU A 481 -24.60 -9.75 -0.32
N ALA A 482 -23.43 -10.32 -0.61
CA ALA A 482 -22.14 -9.88 -0.12
C ALA A 482 -21.31 -9.25 -1.23
N LEU A 483 -20.48 -8.27 -0.88
CA LEU A 483 -19.54 -7.62 -1.79
C LEU A 483 -18.12 -7.81 -1.28
N ASN A 484 -17.41 -8.78 -1.84
CA ASN A 484 -16.05 -9.11 -1.42
C ASN A 484 -15.00 -8.48 -2.34
N PHE A 485 -13.78 -8.33 -1.83
CA PHE A 485 -12.65 -7.86 -2.63
C PHE A 485 -12.36 -8.81 -3.80
N ALA A 486 -12.03 -8.23 -4.95
CA ALA A 486 -11.59 -8.97 -6.12
C ALA A 486 -10.15 -9.51 -5.99
N LEU A 487 -9.38 -8.97 -5.03
CA LEU A 487 -8.02 -9.38 -4.73
C LEU A 487 -7.97 -10.15 -3.41
N CYS A 488 -7.16 -11.20 -3.38
CA CYS A 488 -6.96 -12.03 -2.19
C CYS A 488 -5.51 -12.54 -2.08
N SER A 489 -5.21 -13.19 -0.96
CA SER A 489 -3.92 -13.86 -0.77
C SER A 489 -3.86 -15.15 -1.57
N ARG A 490 -2.65 -15.62 -1.86
CA ARG A 490 -2.46 -16.94 -2.50
C ARG A 490 -3.07 -18.07 -1.67
N GLU A 491 -2.95 -17.98 -0.36
CA GLU A 491 -3.47 -18.99 0.57
C GLU A 491 -4.99 -19.12 0.53
N ASP A 492 -5.70 -17.99 0.34
CA ASP A 492 -7.17 -17.96 0.34
C ASP A 492 -7.78 -18.81 -0.77
N ILE A 493 -7.14 -18.86 -1.94
CA ILE A 493 -7.63 -19.63 -3.09
C ILE A 493 -6.99 -21.00 -3.22
N SER A 494 -5.90 -21.29 -2.50
CA SER A 494 -5.14 -22.54 -2.61
C SER A 494 -5.14 -23.33 -1.31
N THR A 495 -4.15 -23.10 -0.43
CA THR A 495 -3.94 -23.85 0.81
C THR A 495 -5.19 -23.96 1.67
N ARG A 496 -5.93 -22.86 1.86
CA ARG A 496 -7.15 -22.83 2.71
C ARG A 496 -8.32 -23.57 2.09
N LEU A 497 -8.34 -23.70 0.76
CA LEU A 497 -9.30 -24.53 0.03
C LEU A 497 -8.79 -25.94 -0.25
N ARG A 498 -7.55 -26.28 0.13
CA ARG A 498 -6.89 -27.55 -0.15
C ARG A 498 -6.78 -27.83 -1.66
N ASP A 499 -6.59 -26.79 -2.46
CA ASP A 499 -6.41 -26.87 -3.92
C ASP A 499 -5.11 -26.16 -4.34
N ASP A 500 -3.99 -26.88 -4.27
CA ASP A 500 -2.67 -26.32 -4.64
C ASP A 500 -2.60 -25.93 -6.13
N LYS A 501 -3.40 -26.58 -6.98
CA LYS A 501 -3.48 -26.29 -8.43
C LYS A 501 -4.24 -25.01 -8.73
N ALA A 502 -4.94 -24.43 -7.75
CA ALA A 502 -5.65 -23.18 -7.93
C ALA A 502 -4.73 -22.01 -8.31
N LEU A 503 -3.45 -22.05 -7.91
CA LEU A 503 -2.47 -21.01 -8.22
C LEU A 503 -2.04 -21.00 -9.69
N ASP A 504 -2.13 -22.14 -10.38
CA ASP A 504 -1.77 -22.26 -11.78
C ASP A 504 -2.74 -21.45 -12.65
N ARG A 505 -4.04 -21.55 -12.34
CA ARG A 505 -5.13 -20.83 -13.01
C ARG A 505 -5.34 -19.38 -12.55
N ALA A 506 -4.77 -18.98 -11.42
CA ALA A 506 -4.93 -17.64 -10.85
C ALA A 506 -3.96 -16.61 -11.45
N VAL A 507 -4.40 -15.36 -11.58
CA VAL A 507 -3.57 -14.22 -12.02
C VAL A 507 -2.84 -13.62 -10.81
N HIS A 508 -1.52 -13.44 -10.94
CA HIS A 508 -0.64 -12.93 -9.87
C HIS A 508 -0.31 -11.46 -10.06
N ILE A 509 -0.30 -10.70 -8.97
CA ILE A 509 0.11 -9.30 -8.94
C ILE A 509 1.62 -9.26 -8.68
N SER A 510 2.37 -8.51 -9.50
CA SER A 510 3.84 -8.46 -9.41
C SER A 510 4.33 -7.86 -8.10
N ASN A 511 3.84 -6.66 -7.75
CA ASN A 511 4.33 -5.87 -6.61
C ASN A 511 3.17 -5.52 -5.65
N PRO A 512 2.57 -6.52 -4.98
CA PRO A 512 1.45 -6.28 -4.08
C PRO A 512 1.92 -5.54 -2.83
N LYS A 513 1.19 -4.49 -2.42
CA LYS A 513 1.52 -3.72 -1.20
C LYS A 513 1.27 -4.52 0.08
N THR A 514 0.31 -5.44 0.05
CA THR A 514 -0.08 -6.29 1.19
C THR A 514 -0.20 -7.74 0.74
N LEU A 515 -0.05 -8.67 1.69
CA LEU A 515 -0.21 -10.11 1.42
C LEU A 515 -1.64 -10.46 0.96
N GLU A 516 -2.62 -9.64 1.30
CA GLU A 516 -4.02 -9.82 0.91
C GLU A 516 -4.29 -9.48 -0.55
N PHE A 517 -3.35 -8.87 -1.27
CA PHE A 517 -3.52 -8.45 -2.67
C PHE A 517 -2.53 -9.16 -3.62
N GLN A 518 -2.19 -10.42 -3.35
CA GLN A 518 -1.21 -11.17 -4.14
C GLN A 518 -1.79 -11.71 -5.45
N VAL A 519 -3.08 -12.05 -5.48
CA VAL A 519 -3.74 -12.66 -6.63
C VAL A 519 -5.12 -12.07 -6.84
N ALA A 520 -5.60 -12.09 -8.09
CA ALA A 520 -7.02 -11.89 -8.36
C ALA A 520 -7.79 -13.17 -8.01
N ARG A 521 -9.00 -13.01 -7.47
CA ARG A 521 -9.82 -14.14 -7.02
C ARG A 521 -10.20 -15.06 -8.19
N SER A 522 -10.01 -16.36 -8.01
CA SER A 522 -10.43 -17.42 -8.95
C SER A 522 -11.73 -18.10 -8.50
N SER A 523 -12.24 -17.76 -7.31
CA SER A 523 -13.48 -18.25 -6.73
C SER A 523 -14.05 -17.17 -5.79
N LEU A 524 -15.38 -17.12 -5.65
CA LEU A 524 -16.09 -16.23 -4.72
C LEU A 524 -16.17 -16.82 -3.30
N LEU A 525 -15.99 -18.14 -3.16
CA LEU A 525 -16.13 -18.84 -1.89
C LEU A 525 -15.21 -18.29 -0.78
N PRO A 526 -13.91 -18.03 -0.99
CA PRO A 526 -13.06 -17.50 0.07
C PRO A 526 -13.55 -16.16 0.63
N GLY A 527 -14.08 -15.29 -0.24
CA GLY A 527 -14.68 -14.01 0.16
C GLY A 527 -15.86 -14.24 1.10
N LEU A 528 -16.84 -15.04 0.66
CA LEU A 528 -18.03 -15.37 1.46
C LEU A 528 -17.68 -16.03 2.80
N MET A 529 -16.66 -16.90 2.81
CA MET A 529 -16.16 -17.54 4.03
C MET A 529 -15.55 -16.54 5.01
N LYS A 530 -14.78 -15.55 4.52
CA LYS A 530 -14.28 -14.45 5.34
C LYS A 530 -15.42 -13.59 5.86
N THR A 531 -16.45 -13.31 5.05
CA THR A 531 -17.64 -12.57 5.49
C THR A 531 -18.31 -13.27 6.67
N ILE A 532 -18.49 -14.60 6.61
CA ILE A 532 -19.04 -15.38 7.73
C ILE A 532 -18.13 -15.29 8.94
N SER A 533 -16.81 -15.42 8.75
CA SER A 533 -15.82 -15.32 9.85
C SER A 533 -15.92 -14.01 10.61
N SER A 534 -16.09 -12.90 9.90
CA SER A 534 -16.21 -11.56 10.48
C SER A 534 -17.57 -11.27 11.09
N ASN A 535 -18.60 -12.07 10.78
CA ASN A 535 -19.98 -11.88 11.22
C ASN A 535 -20.50 -13.04 12.07
N ARG A 536 -19.63 -13.75 12.79
CA ARG A 536 -20.03 -14.89 13.63
C ARG A 536 -21.01 -14.54 14.74
N ASP A 537 -20.98 -13.31 15.22
CA ASP A 537 -21.87 -12.82 16.28
C ASP A 537 -23.30 -12.54 15.78
N MET A 538 -23.54 -12.60 14.46
CA MET A 538 -24.85 -12.37 13.89
C MET A 538 -25.81 -13.54 14.15
N PRO A 539 -27.13 -13.27 14.29
CA PRO A 539 -28.13 -14.31 14.48
C PRO A 539 -28.13 -15.33 13.32
N LEU A 540 -28.20 -16.61 13.68
CA LEU A 540 -28.34 -17.69 12.72
C LEU A 540 -29.80 -17.90 12.28
N PRO A 541 -30.04 -18.40 11.05
CA PRO A 541 -29.06 -18.77 10.02
C PRO A 541 -28.55 -17.57 9.19
N LEU A 542 -27.28 -17.60 8.79
CA LEU A 542 -26.75 -16.68 7.78
C LEU A 542 -26.89 -17.30 6.38
N LYS A 543 -27.52 -16.55 5.48
CA LYS A 543 -27.69 -16.90 4.06
C LYS A 543 -27.01 -15.84 3.24
N LEU A 544 -25.82 -16.11 2.74
CA LEU A 544 -25.04 -15.15 1.95
C LEU A 544 -24.93 -15.61 0.51
N PHE A 545 -24.99 -14.69 -0.44
CA PHE A 545 -24.66 -14.98 -1.83
C PHE A 545 -23.83 -13.85 -2.43
N GLU A 546 -23.08 -14.14 -3.48
CA GLU A 546 -22.36 -13.16 -4.27
C GLU A 546 -22.46 -13.55 -5.74
N LEU A 547 -22.82 -12.58 -6.58
CA LEU A 547 -22.92 -12.75 -8.03
C LEU A 547 -21.96 -11.74 -8.68
N GLN A 548 -20.75 -12.18 -8.99
CA GLN A 548 -19.65 -11.32 -9.42
C GLN A 548 -18.62 -12.06 -10.29
N ASP A 549 -17.70 -11.30 -10.88
CA ASP A 549 -16.63 -11.84 -11.72
C ASP A 549 -15.50 -12.46 -10.89
N VAL A 550 -14.96 -13.56 -11.42
CA VAL A 550 -13.65 -14.11 -11.05
C VAL A 550 -12.69 -13.98 -12.22
N VAL A 551 -11.39 -13.97 -11.94
CA VAL A 551 -10.34 -13.83 -12.96
C VAL A 551 -9.58 -15.15 -13.09
N LEU A 552 -9.49 -15.64 -14.32
CA LEU A 552 -8.77 -16.86 -14.66
C LEU A 552 -7.75 -16.57 -15.75
N LYS A 553 -6.59 -17.24 -15.71
CA LYS A 553 -5.65 -17.21 -16.83
C LYS A 553 -6.29 -17.85 -18.06
N ASP A 554 -6.11 -17.19 -19.20
CA ASP A 554 -6.59 -17.69 -20.49
C ASP A 554 -5.59 -17.29 -21.58
N SER A 555 -4.86 -18.26 -22.11
CA SER A 555 -3.88 -18.03 -23.18
C SER A 555 -4.51 -17.68 -24.53
N THR A 556 -5.83 -17.81 -24.67
CA THR A 556 -6.56 -17.44 -25.89
C THR A 556 -7.04 -15.99 -25.88
N SER A 557 -7.04 -15.34 -24.70
CA SER A 557 -7.35 -13.91 -24.57
C SER A 557 -6.13 -13.06 -24.90
N ASP A 558 -6.38 -11.92 -25.54
CA ASP A 558 -5.41 -10.87 -25.85
C ASP A 558 -4.64 -10.36 -24.61
N VAL A 559 -5.29 -10.28 -23.45
CA VAL A 559 -4.68 -9.87 -22.18
C VAL A 559 -4.13 -11.04 -21.35
N GLY A 560 -4.28 -12.28 -21.82
CA GLY A 560 -3.81 -13.49 -21.14
C GLY A 560 -4.67 -13.93 -19.93
N ALA A 561 -5.81 -13.30 -19.72
CA ALA A 561 -6.75 -13.59 -18.64
C ALA A 561 -8.19 -13.27 -19.06
N ARG A 562 -9.17 -13.97 -18.49
CA ARG A 562 -10.59 -13.71 -18.71
C ARG A 562 -11.35 -13.51 -17.42
N ASN A 563 -12.42 -12.72 -17.48
CA ASN A 563 -13.41 -12.60 -16.43
C ASN A 563 -14.55 -13.58 -16.67
N GLU A 564 -15.02 -14.20 -15.59
CA GLU A 564 -16.10 -15.17 -15.63
C GLU A 564 -17.11 -14.85 -14.52
N ARG A 565 -18.37 -14.61 -14.89
CA ARG A 565 -19.44 -14.24 -13.98
C ARG A 565 -19.92 -15.47 -13.22
N ARG A 566 -19.70 -15.50 -11.91
CA ARG A 566 -20.09 -16.61 -11.04
C ARG A 566 -21.13 -16.18 -10.02
N LEU A 567 -22.04 -17.10 -9.69
CA LEU A 567 -22.94 -17.04 -8.55
C LEU A 567 -22.44 -18.05 -7.51
N ALA A 568 -22.11 -17.55 -6.33
CA ALA A 568 -21.80 -18.37 -5.18
C ALA A 568 -22.75 -18.06 -4.04
N ALA A 569 -23.11 -19.08 -3.26
CA ALA A 569 -23.94 -18.91 -2.08
C ALA A 569 -23.46 -19.80 -0.95
N VAL A 570 -23.52 -19.28 0.27
CA VAL A 570 -23.17 -19.97 1.51
C VAL A 570 -24.29 -19.88 2.55
N TYR A 571 -24.71 -21.05 3.00
CA TYR A 571 -25.61 -21.23 4.13
C TYR A 571 -24.82 -21.59 5.38
N TYR A 572 -25.00 -20.83 6.46
CA TYR A 572 -24.37 -21.06 7.75
C TYR A 572 -25.40 -21.14 8.87
N ASN A 573 -25.47 -22.29 9.54
CA ASN A 573 -26.39 -22.54 10.65
C ASN A 573 -25.82 -23.63 11.60
N LYS A 574 -26.56 -23.95 12.68
CA LYS A 574 -26.27 -25.08 13.57
C LYS A 574 -26.15 -26.40 12.82
N THR A 575 -27.00 -26.61 11.84
CA THR A 575 -26.94 -27.74 10.91
C THR A 575 -26.50 -27.27 9.53
N ALA A 576 -25.81 -28.17 8.84
CA ALA A 576 -25.33 -28.06 7.47
C ALA A 576 -26.36 -27.54 6.44
N GLY A 577 -27.61 -28.02 6.50
CA GLY A 577 -28.69 -27.60 5.61
C GLY A 577 -28.44 -27.85 4.12
N PHE A 578 -27.90 -29.01 3.74
CA PHE A 578 -27.60 -29.35 2.33
C PHE A 578 -28.85 -29.25 1.45
N GLU A 579 -30.00 -29.64 1.97
CA GLU A 579 -31.32 -29.56 1.35
C GLU A 579 -31.77 -28.12 1.06
N ILE A 580 -31.36 -27.13 1.87
CA ILE A 580 -31.68 -25.70 1.64
C ILE A 580 -30.84 -25.17 0.48
N VAL A 581 -29.58 -25.58 0.41
CA VAL A 581 -28.64 -25.19 -0.62
C VAL A 581 -28.97 -25.85 -1.96
N HIS A 582 -29.43 -27.10 -1.91
CA HIS A 582 -30.04 -27.78 -3.05
C HIS A 582 -31.31 -27.04 -3.51
N GLY A 583 -32.21 -26.69 -2.59
CA GLY A 583 -33.41 -25.90 -2.93
C GLY A 583 -33.08 -24.51 -3.50
N PHE A 584 -31.97 -23.89 -3.09
CA PHE A 584 -31.46 -22.66 -3.69
C PHE A 584 -31.03 -22.87 -5.15
N LEU A 585 -30.27 -23.94 -5.43
CA LEU A 585 -29.92 -24.33 -6.79
C LEU A 585 -31.18 -24.55 -7.64
N ASP A 586 -32.14 -25.33 -7.15
CA ASP A 586 -33.39 -25.63 -7.87
C ASP A 586 -34.18 -24.34 -8.15
N ARG A 587 -34.21 -23.40 -7.20
CA ARG A 587 -34.82 -22.09 -7.38
C ARG A 587 -34.12 -21.29 -8.48
N VAL A 588 -32.78 -21.23 -8.46
CA VAL A 588 -32.00 -20.51 -9.48
C VAL A 588 -32.23 -21.13 -10.87
N MET A 589 -32.20 -22.45 -11.00
CA MET A 589 -32.42 -23.12 -12.28
C MET A 589 -33.82 -22.87 -12.83
N ARG A 590 -34.84 -22.90 -11.95
CA ARG A 590 -36.22 -22.58 -12.33
C ARG A 590 -36.37 -21.12 -12.78
N LEU A 591 -35.64 -20.19 -12.18
CA LEU A 591 -35.62 -18.78 -12.60
C LEU A 591 -34.93 -18.59 -13.95
N LEU A 592 -33.97 -19.45 -14.28
CA LEU A 592 -33.29 -19.51 -15.56
C LEU A 592 -34.07 -20.29 -16.62
N ASP A 593 -35.26 -20.79 -16.29
CA ASP A 593 -36.09 -21.65 -17.16
C ASP A 593 -35.36 -22.92 -17.62
N VAL A 594 -34.60 -23.54 -16.70
CA VAL A 594 -33.87 -24.80 -16.93
C VAL A 594 -34.48 -25.91 -16.06
N ASP A 595 -35.17 -26.84 -16.72
CA ASP A 595 -35.80 -27.98 -16.05
C ASP A 595 -34.78 -29.07 -15.65
N PRO A 596 -35.07 -29.88 -14.62
CA PRO A 596 -34.22 -31.00 -14.24
C PRO A 596 -34.33 -32.14 -15.26
N ALA A 597 -33.24 -32.46 -15.96
CA ALA A 597 -33.20 -33.54 -16.96
C ALA A 597 -31.81 -34.15 -17.09
N ARG A 598 -31.75 -35.47 -17.36
CA ARG A 598 -30.49 -36.23 -17.53
C ARG A 598 -30.10 -36.50 -18.99
N ASP A 599 -30.97 -36.17 -19.93
CA ASP A 599 -30.78 -36.38 -21.37
C ASP A 599 -29.97 -35.25 -22.05
N GLY A 600 -29.48 -34.30 -21.25
CA GLY A 600 -28.69 -33.15 -21.73
C GLY A 600 -29.53 -31.93 -22.11
N SER A 601 -30.86 -31.99 -22.01
CA SER A 601 -31.77 -30.86 -22.27
C SER A 601 -31.89 -29.88 -21.09
N GLY A 602 -31.58 -30.35 -19.87
CA GLY A 602 -31.76 -29.63 -18.62
C GLY A 602 -30.56 -29.74 -17.69
N TYR A 603 -30.78 -29.63 -16.38
CA TYR A 603 -29.73 -29.81 -15.37
C TYR A 603 -29.92 -31.06 -14.51
N PHE A 604 -28.83 -31.60 -13.99
CA PHE A 604 -28.86 -32.62 -12.94
C PHE A 604 -27.61 -32.57 -12.08
N ILE A 605 -27.65 -33.27 -10.95
CA ILE A 605 -26.58 -33.29 -9.97
C ILE A 605 -25.91 -34.67 -9.97
N ARG A 606 -24.59 -34.69 -10.01
CA ARG A 606 -23.78 -35.92 -10.01
C ARG A 606 -22.79 -35.88 -8.84
N ALA A 607 -22.81 -36.90 -7.99
CA ALA A 607 -21.85 -37.03 -6.90
C ALA A 607 -20.41 -36.93 -7.43
N CYS A 608 -19.57 -36.16 -6.72
CA CYS A 608 -18.17 -35.98 -7.07
C CYS A 608 -17.32 -35.77 -5.81
N ASP A 609 -16.03 -36.06 -5.92
CA ASP A 609 -15.08 -35.80 -4.86
C ASP A 609 -14.29 -34.53 -5.17
N ASN A 610 -14.25 -33.62 -4.20
CA ASN A 610 -13.48 -32.38 -4.27
C ASN A 610 -12.72 -32.20 -2.94
N PRO A 611 -11.40 -32.01 -2.97
CA PRO A 611 -10.59 -31.82 -1.76
C PRO A 611 -11.05 -30.68 -0.85
N THR A 612 -11.71 -29.66 -1.39
CA THR A 612 -12.25 -28.55 -0.60
C THR A 612 -13.39 -29.00 0.32
N PHE A 613 -14.18 -30.00 -0.11
CA PHE A 613 -15.46 -30.37 0.48
C PHE A 613 -15.45 -31.71 1.22
N PHE A 614 -16.56 -32.06 1.89
CA PHE A 614 -16.75 -33.32 2.61
C PHE A 614 -16.99 -34.48 1.64
N PRO A 615 -16.24 -35.60 1.75
CA PRO A 615 -16.46 -36.78 0.93
C PRO A 615 -17.89 -37.32 1.07
N GLY A 616 -18.54 -37.66 -0.05
CA GLY A 616 -19.91 -38.16 -0.05
C GLY A 616 -21.00 -37.10 0.24
N ARG A 617 -20.64 -35.83 0.47
CA ARG A 617 -21.57 -34.68 0.50
C ARG A 617 -21.11 -33.57 -0.43
N CYS A 618 -20.72 -33.96 -1.63
CA CYS A 618 -20.29 -33.08 -2.70
C CYS A 618 -20.86 -33.60 -4.02
N ALA A 619 -21.33 -32.68 -4.86
CA ALA A 619 -21.84 -33.02 -6.17
C ALA A 619 -21.57 -31.92 -7.19
N SER A 620 -21.22 -32.32 -8.41
CA SER A 620 -21.12 -31.44 -9.56
C SER A 620 -22.50 -31.16 -10.13
N ILE A 621 -22.74 -29.91 -10.47
CA ILE A 621 -23.92 -29.45 -11.18
C ILE A 621 -23.62 -29.57 -12.66
N ILE A 622 -24.38 -30.41 -13.36
CA ILE A 622 -24.28 -30.62 -14.80
C ILE A 622 -25.43 -29.85 -15.46
N GLY A 623 -25.11 -28.92 -16.35
CA GLY A 623 -26.07 -28.13 -17.10
C GLY A 623 -26.38 -28.69 -18.49
N PRO A 624 -27.18 -27.95 -19.28
CA PRO A 624 -27.50 -28.31 -20.66
C PRO A 624 -26.24 -28.57 -21.49
N GLY A 625 -26.27 -29.59 -22.35
CA GLY A 625 -25.10 -30.02 -23.12
C GLY A 625 -24.05 -30.79 -22.30
N ASN A 626 -24.41 -31.28 -21.11
CA ASN A 626 -23.55 -32.06 -20.20
C ASN A 626 -22.30 -31.33 -19.71
N VAL A 627 -22.33 -30.00 -19.67
CA VAL A 627 -21.21 -29.19 -19.18
C VAL A 627 -21.28 -29.07 -17.66
N VAL A 628 -20.12 -29.12 -16.99
CA VAL A 628 -20.04 -28.88 -15.54
C VAL A 628 -20.14 -27.39 -15.31
N ILE A 629 -21.29 -26.94 -14.81
CA ILE A 629 -21.57 -25.52 -14.54
C ILE A 629 -21.31 -25.14 -13.09
N GLY A 630 -21.04 -26.14 -12.23
CA GLY A 630 -20.74 -25.85 -10.83
C GLY A 630 -20.53 -27.01 -9.88
N VAL A 631 -20.40 -26.66 -8.59
CA VAL A 631 -20.31 -27.62 -7.47
C VAL A 631 -21.29 -27.23 -6.37
N LEU A 632 -21.90 -28.22 -5.72
CA LEU A 632 -22.79 -28.12 -4.56
C LEU A 632 -22.28 -29.05 -3.45
N ALA A 633 -21.88 -28.52 -2.29
CA ALA A 633 -21.21 -29.36 -1.28
C ALA A 633 -21.19 -28.84 0.17
N SER A 634 -20.85 -29.77 1.09
CA SER A 634 -20.51 -29.54 2.51
C SER A 634 -19.05 -29.24 2.74
N MET A 635 -18.72 -28.40 3.72
CA MET A 635 -17.36 -28.34 4.25
C MET A 635 -17.11 -29.39 5.35
N LEU A 636 -15.84 -29.76 5.55
CA LEU A 636 -15.36 -30.80 6.50
C LEU A 636 -15.22 -30.25 7.93
N SER A 637 -15.90 -30.84 8.94
CA SER A 637 -15.73 -30.52 10.38
C SER A 637 -15.22 -31.68 11.26
N ASP A 638 -15.17 -32.92 10.74
CA ASP A 638 -15.01 -34.13 11.56
C ASP A 638 -13.72 -34.20 12.39
N CYS A 639 -12.59 -33.66 11.90
CA CYS A 639 -11.34 -33.66 12.66
C CYS A 639 -11.44 -32.86 13.97
N LEU A 640 -12.23 -31.79 14.00
CA LEU A 640 -12.38 -30.91 15.16
C LEU A 640 -13.37 -31.47 16.18
N LEU A 641 -14.47 -32.07 15.70
CA LEU A 641 -15.41 -32.80 16.55
C LEU A 641 -14.69 -33.92 17.32
N ILE A 642 -13.75 -34.61 16.68
CA ILE A 642 -12.99 -35.71 17.30
C ILE A 642 -12.01 -35.18 18.35
N ILE A 643 -11.37 -34.04 18.10
CA ILE A 643 -10.53 -33.35 19.08
C ILE A 643 -11.37 -32.85 20.26
N ALA A 644 -12.57 -32.31 20.03
CA ALA A 644 -13.48 -31.85 21.07
C ALA A 644 -14.01 -33.01 21.93
N ILE A 645 -14.41 -34.13 21.30
CA ILE A 645 -14.80 -35.36 22.01
C ILE A 645 -13.61 -35.89 22.82
N ALA A 646 -12.40 -35.91 22.25
CA ALA A 646 -11.18 -36.33 22.95
C ALA A 646 -10.85 -35.42 24.15
N LEU A 647 -11.11 -34.11 24.05
CA LEU A 647 -10.92 -33.14 25.14
C LEU A 647 -11.95 -33.32 26.25
N CYS A 648 -13.25 -33.40 25.92
CA CYS A 648 -14.32 -33.60 26.89
C CYS A 648 -14.18 -34.94 27.64
N THR A 649 -13.84 -36.02 26.92
CA THR A 649 -13.57 -37.33 27.51
C THR A 649 -12.33 -37.33 28.40
N ALA A 650 -11.26 -36.63 28.01
CA ALA A 650 -10.09 -36.47 28.87
C ALA A 650 -10.41 -35.69 30.16
N LEU A 651 -11.17 -34.59 30.08
CA LEU A 651 -11.61 -33.80 31.22
C LEU A 651 -12.53 -34.59 32.17
N ALA A 652 -13.53 -35.28 31.63
CA ALA A 652 -14.42 -36.14 32.42
C ALA A 652 -13.65 -37.29 33.10
N GLY A 653 -12.69 -37.89 32.40
CA GLY A 653 -11.84 -38.94 32.93
C GLY A 653 -10.93 -38.46 34.08
N GLU A 654 -10.32 -37.29 33.94
CA GLU A 654 -9.53 -36.69 35.03
C GLU A 654 -10.42 -36.21 36.19
N GLY A 655 -11.61 -35.69 35.92
CA GLY A 655 -12.59 -35.33 36.96
C GLY A 655 -13.04 -36.54 37.79
N LEU A 656 -13.32 -37.68 37.13
CA LEU A 656 -13.65 -38.93 37.79
C LEU A 656 -12.45 -39.51 38.57
N THR A 657 -11.24 -39.41 38.00
CA THR A 657 -9.99 -39.77 38.70
C THR A 657 -9.78 -38.90 39.93
N TYR A 658 -10.06 -37.60 39.85
CA TYR A 658 -9.99 -36.70 40.98
C TYR A 658 -10.98 -37.12 42.08
N LEU A 659 -12.22 -37.44 41.71
CA LEU A 659 -13.28 -37.78 42.66
C LEU A 659 -13.05 -39.13 43.36
N LEU A 660 -12.61 -40.15 42.61
CA LEU A 660 -12.40 -41.51 43.14
C LEU A 660 -11.01 -41.71 43.76
N VAL A 661 -9.98 -41.07 43.21
CA VAL A 661 -8.59 -41.27 43.62
C VAL A 661 -8.07 -40.07 44.40
N TYR A 662 -7.96 -38.90 43.76
CA TYR A 662 -7.26 -37.76 44.36
C TYR A 662 -7.96 -37.16 45.59
N ARG A 663 -9.28 -37.28 45.68
CA ARG A 663 -10.08 -36.84 46.82
C ARG A 663 -9.97 -37.77 48.02
N SER A 664 -9.71 -39.06 47.81
CA SER A 664 -9.63 -40.05 48.87
C SER A 664 -8.55 -39.69 49.91
N GLU A 665 -8.88 -39.80 51.19
CA GLU A 665 -7.91 -39.54 52.26
C GLU A 665 -6.73 -40.50 52.20
N GLN A 666 -6.98 -41.75 51.79
CA GLN A 666 -5.96 -42.78 51.68
C GLN A 666 -4.91 -42.40 50.63
N TYR A 667 -5.32 -41.91 49.45
CA TYR A 667 -4.37 -41.42 48.44
C TYR A 667 -3.59 -40.19 48.92
N LYS A 668 -4.25 -39.23 49.58
CA LYS A 668 -3.57 -38.04 50.13
C LYS A 668 -2.52 -38.43 51.18
N ARG A 669 -2.84 -39.37 52.07
CA ARG A 669 -1.89 -39.92 53.06
C ARG A 669 -0.71 -40.61 52.37
N LEU A 670 -0.95 -41.54 51.45
CA LEU A 670 0.11 -42.24 50.71
C LEU A 670 0.99 -41.27 49.90
N LYS A 671 0.40 -40.27 49.24
CA LYS A 671 1.15 -39.24 48.49
C LYS A 671 2.04 -38.43 49.43
N SER A 672 1.51 -37.98 50.57
CA SER A 672 2.27 -37.19 51.56
C SER A 672 3.40 -38.00 52.19
N GLU A 673 3.19 -39.29 52.48
CA GLU A 673 4.22 -40.19 52.99
C GLU A 673 5.32 -40.42 51.95
N MET A 674 4.94 -40.61 50.69
CA MET A 674 5.86 -40.80 49.58
C MET A 674 6.70 -39.55 49.34
N GLU A 675 6.12 -38.36 49.30
CA GLU A 675 6.87 -37.10 49.19
C GLU A 675 7.84 -36.88 50.36
N ARG A 676 7.42 -37.20 51.60
CA ARG A 676 8.29 -37.13 52.79
C ARG A 676 9.44 -38.13 52.71
N LYS A 677 9.18 -39.37 52.30
CA LYS A 677 10.20 -40.42 52.14
C LYS A 677 11.17 -40.10 51.00
N THR A 678 10.68 -39.57 49.88
CA THR A 678 11.50 -39.14 48.73
C THR A 678 12.42 -37.99 49.10
N LYS A 679 11.90 -36.92 49.73
CA LYS A 679 12.72 -35.79 50.19
C LYS A 679 13.78 -36.22 51.22
N ARG A 680 13.43 -37.13 52.14
CA ARG A 680 14.39 -37.69 53.10
C ARG A 680 15.47 -38.52 52.42
N LEU A 681 15.10 -39.32 51.42
CA LEU A 681 16.05 -40.13 50.66
C LEU A 681 16.98 -39.26 49.80
N GLU A 682 16.45 -38.24 49.12
CA GLU A 682 17.26 -37.29 48.34
C GLU A 682 18.23 -36.50 49.22
N LYS A 683 17.76 -36.01 50.38
CA LYS A 683 18.62 -35.33 51.35
C LYS A 683 19.72 -36.25 51.87
N LYS A 684 19.40 -37.50 52.22
CA LYS A 684 20.40 -38.51 52.63
C LYS A 684 21.38 -38.87 51.50
N LYS A 685 20.93 -38.88 50.24
CA LYS A 685 21.81 -39.12 49.07
C LYS A 685 22.73 -37.93 48.80
N GLN A 686 22.26 -36.70 49.01
CA GLN A 686 23.08 -35.50 48.88
C GLN A 686 24.10 -35.35 50.01
N GLU A 687 23.73 -35.70 51.24
CA GLU A 687 24.62 -35.67 52.41
C GLU A 687 25.69 -36.77 52.40
N ALA A 688 25.45 -37.88 51.68
CA ALA A 688 26.34 -39.06 51.72
C ALA A 688 27.61 -38.95 50.86
N GLY A 689 27.71 -38.02 49.90
CA GLY A 689 28.89 -37.87 49.03
C GLY A 689 29.33 -39.16 48.29
N GLU A 690 30.47 -39.12 47.58
CA GLU A 690 30.97 -40.27 46.79
C GLU A 690 31.69 -41.36 47.60
N VAL A 691 31.93 -41.16 48.90
CA VAL A 691 32.61 -42.17 49.75
C VAL A 691 31.63 -42.71 50.78
N VAL A 692 30.92 -43.78 50.42
CA VAL A 692 29.86 -44.36 51.26
C VAL A 692 30.39 -45.61 51.99
N ASP A 693 30.38 -45.57 53.33
CA ASP A 693 30.62 -46.73 54.19
C ASP A 693 29.59 -47.84 53.90
N LYS A 694 30.01 -49.12 53.96
CA LYS A 694 29.23 -50.30 53.56
C LYS A 694 27.91 -50.42 54.35
N ASN A 695 27.90 -49.91 55.59
CA ASN A 695 26.71 -49.85 56.44
C ASN A 695 25.74 -48.72 56.07
N ALA A 696 26.23 -47.58 55.59
CA ALA A 696 25.39 -46.47 55.10
C ALA A 696 24.69 -46.84 53.79
N LYS A 697 25.38 -47.56 52.90
CA LYS A 697 24.82 -48.08 51.64
C LYS A 697 23.65 -49.05 51.86
N LYS A 698 23.79 -50.02 52.78
CA LYS A 698 22.70 -50.95 53.16
C LYS A 698 21.48 -50.25 53.77
N ARG A 699 21.67 -49.12 54.46
CA ARG A 699 20.55 -48.32 55.03
C ARG A 699 19.81 -47.56 53.93
N LEU A 700 20.54 -46.99 52.96
CA LEU A 700 19.94 -46.34 51.78
C LEU A 700 19.16 -47.33 50.91
N GLU A 701 19.68 -48.53 50.69
CA GLU A 701 18.98 -49.60 49.94
C GLU A 701 17.67 -50.02 50.63
N ARG A 702 17.67 -50.17 51.97
CA ARG A 702 16.43 -50.44 52.73
C ARG A 702 15.40 -49.31 52.65
N ASP A 703 15.85 -48.05 52.70
CA ASP A 703 14.96 -46.90 52.55
C ASP A 703 14.39 -46.81 51.12
N GLU A 704 15.17 -47.20 50.10
CA GLU A 704 14.69 -47.36 48.71
C GLU A 704 13.68 -48.49 48.55
N GLU A 705 13.87 -49.64 49.18
CA GLU A 705 12.90 -50.74 49.15
C GLU A 705 11.57 -50.35 49.81
N ARG A 706 11.63 -49.63 50.94
CA ARG A 706 10.43 -49.07 51.61
C ARG A 706 9.72 -48.03 50.75
N LEU A 707 10.48 -47.23 50.00
CA LEU A 707 9.93 -46.30 49.02
C LEU A 707 9.23 -47.06 47.88
N LYS A 708 9.87 -48.10 47.34
CA LYS A 708 9.30 -48.98 46.29
C LYS A 708 8.02 -49.66 46.75
N ALA A 709 7.96 -50.15 47.99
CA ALA A 709 6.74 -50.73 48.58
C ALA A 709 5.61 -49.69 48.67
N THR A 710 5.90 -48.50 49.19
CA THR A 710 4.91 -47.40 49.28
C THR A 710 4.41 -46.97 47.88
N ASN A 711 5.31 -46.96 46.89
CA ASN A 711 4.96 -46.66 45.49
C ASN A 711 4.09 -47.76 44.88
N ARG A 712 4.36 -49.04 45.20
CA ARG A 712 3.55 -50.18 44.75
C ARG A 712 2.14 -50.11 45.32
N ASP A 713 1.98 -49.76 46.60
CA ASP A 713 0.66 -49.61 47.24
C ASP A 713 -0.12 -48.43 46.64
N MET A 714 0.54 -47.30 46.39
CA MET A 714 -0.07 -46.15 45.70
C MET A 714 -0.48 -46.52 44.27
N SER A 715 0.35 -47.29 43.55
CA SER A 715 0.04 -47.77 42.20
C SER A 715 -1.12 -48.77 42.19
N MET A 716 -1.19 -49.68 43.16
CA MET A 716 -2.33 -50.61 43.28
C MET A 716 -3.64 -49.87 43.61
N PHE A 717 -3.57 -48.81 44.41
CA PHE A 717 -4.73 -47.96 44.69
C PHE A 717 -5.23 -47.25 43.42
N LYS A 718 -4.31 -46.67 42.62
CA LYS A 718 -4.65 -46.10 41.30
C LYS A 718 -5.23 -47.14 40.35
N MET A 719 -4.70 -48.37 40.36
CA MET A 719 -5.10 -49.45 39.45
C MET A 719 -6.56 -49.88 39.66
N LYS A 720 -7.03 -49.98 40.92
CA LYS A 720 -8.43 -50.32 41.23
C LYS A 720 -9.42 -49.28 40.66
N SER A 721 -9.11 -48.00 40.79
CA SER A 721 -9.94 -46.93 40.24
C SER A 721 -9.79 -46.80 38.72
N MET A 722 -8.61 -47.04 38.15
CA MET A 722 -8.41 -47.09 36.70
C MET A 722 -9.22 -48.20 36.03
N PHE A 723 -9.47 -49.32 36.71
CA PHE A 723 -10.32 -50.39 36.21
C PHE A 723 -11.81 -49.98 36.14
N ALA A 724 -12.32 -49.32 37.19
CA ALA A 724 -13.69 -48.77 37.20
C ALA A 724 -13.89 -47.67 36.14
N ILE A 725 -12.87 -46.81 35.96
CA ILE A 725 -12.84 -45.79 34.91
C ILE A 725 -12.81 -46.46 33.52
N GLY A 726 -12.00 -47.50 33.34
CA GLY A 726 -11.90 -48.27 32.09
C GLY A 726 -13.24 -48.87 31.66
N LEU A 727 -14.02 -49.42 32.60
CA LEU A 727 -15.36 -49.95 32.32
C LEU A 727 -16.33 -48.85 31.86
N ALA A 728 -16.35 -47.69 32.53
CA ALA A 728 -17.18 -46.55 32.13
C ALA A 728 -16.79 -45.98 30.76
N PHE A 729 -15.49 -45.90 30.45
CA PHE A 729 -15.00 -45.45 29.15
C PHE A 729 -15.28 -46.44 28.02
N THR A 730 -15.28 -47.75 28.30
CA THR A 730 -15.59 -48.76 27.29
C THR A 730 -17.06 -48.67 26.86
N ALA A 731 -17.97 -48.39 27.78
CA ALA A 731 -19.37 -48.12 27.47
C ALA A 731 -19.56 -46.87 26.60
N LEU A 732 -18.88 -45.76 26.94
CA LEU A 732 -18.88 -44.52 26.14
C LEU A 732 -18.27 -44.69 24.74
N LEU A 733 -17.17 -45.45 24.64
CA LEU A 733 -16.50 -45.70 23.37
C LEU A 733 -17.39 -46.50 22.41
N SER A 734 -18.19 -47.43 22.93
CA SER A 734 -19.17 -48.17 22.13
C SER A 734 -20.22 -47.25 21.50
N THR A 735 -20.65 -46.20 22.21
CA THR A 735 -21.63 -45.22 21.71
C THR A 735 -21.05 -44.29 20.65
N PHE A 736 -19.78 -43.91 20.76
CA PHE A 736 -19.12 -43.11 19.72
C PHE A 736 -18.74 -43.96 18.50
N ASN A 737 -18.43 -45.24 18.71
CA ASN A 737 -18.08 -46.13 17.60
C ASN A 737 -19.23 -46.32 16.62
N SER A 738 -20.50 -46.29 17.06
CA SER A 738 -21.65 -46.35 16.16
C SER A 738 -21.84 -45.08 15.31
N ILE A 739 -21.32 -43.94 15.74
CA ILE A 739 -21.45 -42.65 15.03
C ILE A 739 -20.44 -42.56 13.87
N PHE A 740 -19.26 -43.16 14.03
CA PHE A 740 -18.13 -43.08 13.09
C PHE A 740 -17.82 -44.39 12.37
N ASP A 741 -18.69 -45.40 12.47
CA ASP A 741 -18.49 -46.70 11.85
C ASP A 741 -18.36 -46.58 10.32
N GLY A 742 -17.34 -47.22 9.73
CA GLY A 742 -17.09 -47.18 8.29
C GLY A 742 -16.48 -45.87 7.74
N ARG A 743 -16.16 -44.87 8.56
CA ARG A 743 -15.71 -43.54 8.10
C ARG A 743 -14.20 -43.33 8.22
N VAL A 744 -13.56 -42.91 7.13
CA VAL A 744 -12.17 -42.41 7.15
C VAL A 744 -12.15 -40.99 7.73
N VAL A 745 -11.46 -40.83 8.86
CA VAL A 745 -11.44 -39.57 9.60
C VAL A 745 -10.23 -38.71 9.25
N ALA A 746 -9.09 -39.35 8.99
CA ALA A 746 -7.84 -38.68 8.65
C ALA A 746 -7.00 -39.61 7.77
N ARG A 747 -5.97 -39.05 7.13
CA ARG A 747 -4.96 -39.84 6.41
C ARG A 747 -3.60 -39.63 7.05
N LEU A 748 -2.95 -40.71 7.44
CA LEU A 748 -1.65 -40.66 8.09
C LEU A 748 -0.55 -40.38 7.06
N PRO A 749 0.46 -39.56 7.40
CA PRO A 749 1.57 -39.26 6.48
C PRO A 749 2.52 -40.46 6.29
N PHE A 750 2.27 -41.58 6.96
CA PHE A 750 3.04 -42.82 6.89
C PHE A 750 2.08 -44.02 6.98
N VAL A 751 2.55 -45.19 6.53
CA VAL A 751 1.84 -46.46 6.74
C VAL A 751 2.15 -46.95 8.16
N PRO A 752 1.16 -47.15 9.04
CA PRO A 752 1.39 -47.62 10.41
C PRO A 752 2.07 -49.00 10.43
N ILE A 753 2.86 -49.26 11.46
CA ILE A 753 3.52 -50.56 11.67
C ILE A 753 2.44 -51.62 11.97
N GLY A 754 2.62 -52.86 11.51
CA GLY A 754 1.57 -53.90 11.44
C GLY A 754 0.66 -54.08 12.67
N PHE A 755 1.17 -53.97 13.90
CA PHE A 755 0.33 -54.09 15.10
C PHE A 755 -0.59 -52.86 15.34
N LEU A 756 -0.21 -51.68 14.82
CA LEU A 756 -1.02 -50.46 14.87
C LEU A 756 -2.05 -50.41 13.73
N GLN A 757 -1.82 -51.14 12.64
CA GLN A 757 -2.74 -51.20 11.49
C GLN A 757 -4.13 -51.72 11.91
N GLY A 758 -4.18 -52.70 12.81
CA GLY A 758 -5.45 -53.22 13.35
C GLY A 758 -6.25 -52.21 14.18
N LEU A 759 -5.65 -51.10 14.63
CA LEU A 759 -6.34 -50.00 15.31
C LEU A 759 -6.57 -48.82 14.37
N SER A 760 -5.56 -48.44 13.57
CA SER A 760 -5.65 -47.34 12.61
C SER A 760 -6.66 -47.62 11.50
N HIS A 761 -6.85 -48.87 11.11
CA HIS A 761 -7.71 -49.24 9.99
C HIS A 761 -8.96 -50.04 10.41
N ARG A 762 -9.27 -50.05 11.71
CA ARG A 762 -10.39 -50.82 12.27
C ARG A 762 -11.73 -50.30 11.73
N ASN A 763 -12.58 -51.23 11.26
CA ASN A 763 -13.91 -50.95 10.70
C ASN A 763 -13.91 -50.01 9.47
N LEU A 764 -12.79 -49.89 8.76
CA LEU A 764 -12.73 -49.20 7.47
C LEU A 764 -12.89 -50.20 6.32
N VAL A 765 -13.49 -49.76 5.22
CA VAL A 765 -13.83 -50.60 4.05
C VAL A 765 -12.77 -50.44 2.93
N GLY A 766 -11.81 -49.52 3.08
CA GLY A 766 -10.79 -49.24 2.07
C GLY A 766 -9.55 -50.16 2.14
N ASP A 767 -8.75 -50.19 1.07
CA ASP A 767 -7.50 -50.96 1.03
C ASP A 767 -6.24 -50.12 1.36
N ASP A 768 -6.39 -48.79 1.49
CA ASP A 768 -5.27 -47.91 1.81
C ASP A 768 -5.00 -47.86 3.32
N MET A 769 -3.94 -48.55 3.75
CA MET A 769 -3.51 -48.62 5.15
C MET A 769 -3.09 -47.26 5.77
N ARG A 770 -3.05 -46.17 4.99
CA ARG A 770 -2.88 -44.80 5.50
C ARG A 770 -4.17 -44.18 6.03
N ASP A 771 -5.32 -44.73 5.66
CA ASP A 771 -6.60 -44.23 6.14
C ASP A 771 -6.78 -44.57 7.62
N CYS A 772 -7.22 -43.56 8.37
CA CYS A 772 -7.26 -43.55 9.81
C CYS A 772 -8.70 -43.58 10.32
N SER A 773 -8.99 -44.55 11.19
CA SER A 773 -10.25 -44.72 11.89
C SER A 773 -10.37 -43.71 13.04
N PHE A 774 -11.61 -43.40 13.41
CA PHE A 774 -11.93 -42.59 14.58
C PHE A 774 -11.20 -43.07 15.85
N ILE A 775 -11.18 -44.39 16.07
CA ILE A 775 -10.61 -45.01 17.29
C ILE A 775 -9.13 -44.63 17.45
N PHE A 776 -8.37 -44.68 16.37
CA PHE A 776 -6.93 -44.43 16.43
C PHE A 776 -6.61 -42.96 16.69
N LEU A 777 -7.29 -42.04 15.99
CA LEU A 777 -7.10 -40.61 16.20
C LEU A 777 -7.59 -40.17 17.58
N TYR A 778 -8.74 -40.68 18.03
CA TYR A 778 -9.28 -40.44 19.37
C TYR A 778 -8.30 -40.88 20.46
N ILE A 779 -7.76 -42.10 20.39
CA ILE A 779 -6.79 -42.60 21.38
C ILE A 779 -5.55 -41.70 21.44
N LEU A 780 -4.98 -41.33 20.29
CA LEU A 780 -3.80 -40.46 20.23
C LEU A 780 -4.09 -39.09 20.86
N CYS A 781 -5.18 -38.44 20.47
CA CYS A 781 -5.57 -37.14 21.00
C CYS A 781 -5.85 -37.21 22.52
N THR A 782 -6.62 -38.19 22.98
CA THR A 782 -6.94 -38.35 24.41
C THR A 782 -5.69 -38.61 25.25
N MET A 783 -4.73 -39.41 24.75
CA MET A 783 -3.48 -39.67 25.48
C MET A 783 -2.65 -38.39 25.64
N THR A 784 -2.50 -37.60 24.58
CA THR A 784 -1.74 -36.34 24.62
C THR A 784 -2.42 -35.29 25.48
N ILE A 785 -3.74 -35.10 25.32
CA ILE A 785 -4.53 -34.13 26.08
C ILE A 785 -4.50 -34.50 27.57
N ARG A 786 -4.73 -35.77 27.92
CA ARG A 786 -4.73 -36.23 29.32
C ARG A 786 -3.37 -35.97 30.00
N GLN A 787 -2.27 -36.26 29.33
CA GLN A 787 -0.93 -36.02 29.89
C GLN A 787 -0.67 -34.54 30.17
N ASN A 788 -1.10 -33.66 29.26
CA ASN A 788 -0.95 -32.21 29.45
C ASN A 788 -1.89 -31.67 30.55
N LEU A 789 -3.10 -32.20 30.64
CA LEU A 789 -4.07 -31.86 31.68
C LEU A 789 -3.56 -32.26 33.09
N GLN A 790 -2.99 -33.45 33.24
CA GLN A 790 -2.38 -33.89 34.50
C GLN A 790 -1.21 -33.01 34.94
N LYS A 791 -0.38 -32.54 33.99
CA LYS A 791 0.71 -31.60 34.26
C LYS A 791 0.19 -30.24 34.72
N ALA A 792 -0.81 -29.69 34.01
CA ALA A 792 -1.41 -28.40 34.33
C ALA A 792 -2.08 -28.40 35.71
N LEU A 793 -2.75 -29.51 36.08
CA LEU A 793 -3.43 -29.65 37.37
C LEU A 793 -2.50 -30.09 38.52
N GLY A 794 -1.20 -30.25 38.29
CA GLY A 794 -0.23 -30.64 39.31
C GLY A 794 -0.38 -32.08 39.82
N PHE A 795 -1.08 -32.93 39.07
CA PHE A 795 -1.28 -34.35 39.38
C PHE A 795 -0.29 -35.27 38.66
N ALA A 796 0.54 -34.72 37.77
CA ALA A 796 1.60 -35.45 37.10
C ALA A 796 2.64 -36.02 38.09
N PRO A 797 3.18 -37.23 37.84
CA PRO A 797 4.30 -37.78 38.60
C PRO A 797 5.48 -36.81 38.66
N SER A 798 6.16 -36.70 39.82
CA SER A 798 7.38 -35.91 39.91
C SER A 798 8.51 -36.53 39.06
N ARG A 799 9.48 -35.72 38.60
CA ARG A 799 10.63 -36.19 37.79
C ARG A 799 11.42 -37.33 38.46
N ALA A 800 11.49 -37.35 39.78
CA ALA A 800 12.11 -38.44 40.54
C ALA A 800 11.34 -39.77 40.43
N MET A 801 10.02 -39.70 40.30
CA MET A 801 9.10 -40.84 40.19
C MET A 801 9.22 -41.57 38.85
N ASN A 802 9.49 -40.82 37.77
CA ASN A 802 9.66 -41.37 36.42
C ASN A 802 11.02 -42.07 36.21
N ARG A 803 12.06 -41.69 36.96
CA ARG A 803 13.39 -42.34 36.87
C ARG A 803 13.41 -43.77 37.42
N GLN A 804 12.47 -44.13 38.30
CA GLN A 804 12.39 -45.48 38.89
C GLN A 804 11.37 -46.40 38.20
N GLN A 805 10.47 -45.85 37.37
CA GLN A 805 9.65 -46.64 36.45
C GLN A 805 10.46 -46.88 35.19
N GLY A 806 11.14 -48.03 35.09
CA GLY A 806 11.71 -48.51 33.85
C GLY A 806 10.59 -48.79 32.83
N SER A 807 10.11 -47.75 32.16
CA SER A 807 9.23 -47.87 31.00
C SER A 807 10.11 -47.90 29.75
N VAL A 808 9.96 -48.96 28.96
CA VAL A 808 10.60 -49.14 27.64
C VAL A 808 10.17 -48.04 26.65
N TRP A 809 9.22 -47.17 27.01
CA TRP A 809 8.63 -46.13 26.17
C TRP A 809 8.78 -44.72 26.74
N ALA A 810 9.79 -44.46 27.57
CA ALA A 810 10.16 -43.08 27.91
C ALA A 810 10.98 -42.48 26.75
N PRO A 811 10.54 -41.41 26.07
CA PRO A 811 11.39 -40.72 25.11
C PRO A 811 12.58 -40.12 25.87
N ALA A 812 13.80 -40.35 25.37
CA ALA A 812 14.96 -39.59 25.79
C ALA A 812 14.68 -38.09 25.53
N GLN A 813 14.36 -37.33 26.57
CA GLN A 813 14.14 -35.89 26.44
C GLN A 813 15.42 -35.12 26.74
N GLN A 814 15.65 -34.12 25.88
CA GLN A 814 16.60 -33.00 25.95
C GLN A 814 18.00 -33.24 25.36
N GLN A 815 18.08 -33.18 24.02
CA GLN A 815 19.24 -32.56 23.35
C GLN A 815 18.97 -31.94 21.96
N GLN A 816 17.76 -32.00 21.38
CA GLN A 816 17.52 -31.56 19.99
C GLN A 816 16.58 -30.34 19.77
N PHE A 817 16.19 -29.60 20.82
CA PHE A 817 15.35 -28.40 20.68
C PHE A 817 16.11 -27.08 20.91
N ASN A 818 17.33 -26.98 20.36
CA ASN A 818 18.08 -25.72 20.30
C ASN A 818 18.28 -25.21 18.85
N TYR A 819 17.62 -25.79 17.85
CA TYR A 819 17.81 -25.39 16.45
C TYR A 819 16.73 -24.48 15.86
N PHE A 820 15.67 -24.16 16.61
CA PHE A 820 14.73 -23.12 16.22
C PHE A 820 14.27 -22.37 17.47
N ARG A 821 14.92 -21.23 17.71
CA ARG A 821 14.39 -20.16 18.54
C ARG A 821 14.72 -18.84 17.87
#